data_AF-A0A7V2QK68-F1
#
_entry.id   AF-A0A7V2QK68-F1
#
_cell.length_a   1.000
_cell.length_b   1.000
_cell.length_c   1.000
_cell.angle_alpha   90.00
_cell.angle_beta   90.00
_cell.angle_gamma   90.00
#
_symmetry.space_group_name_H-M   'P 1'
#
loop_
_entity.id
_entity.type
_entity.pdbx_description
1 polymer ?
#
loop_
_entity_poly.entity_id
_entity_poly.type
_entity_poly.pdbx_seq_one_letter_code
_entity_poly.pdbx_strand_id
1 'polypeptide(L)'
;MKTSYMKYTSILIVLLILTAWLVPSSAQAASPALEWREIEKPGEDGNLVVSPSEVSEIAVGPDDVIYALDSENSKVYLSPNAGVYWEDITDNLADEGAGLPAGNITVSPDDSDIVAVVTDDGTEVYLSTDGGDDWTNIGVSGLEGDIQAIAISQEYTASGDDYRDITIGTATWGDSATTGQVWVYQIGETFPSWLNLDLAVDPAHTGGDVSAIAYSPDYQDDGTILVVATTSGDVAAAYQYKTWLCLFERDLSTWNDITGYPVEIAAAGDGPEPEFTQLRSSLALPSDYSSEEEESRQLFIGYDREPDANDDVYSITDASLYRLNADGGNDIDISSITYYGTVTSGKLLAGDVNPVAGTLTVQVRRTSDPFDTGPTWDLSSVPPTGPGNARVAWSHDGEIAYCGTGQFPGETLDESAFSASLDGEKWRQMGLMDTVISLADIAPVPDGDSLFITTTSPYGPEGIWRSGGDPLGERWERLLTMDTDSDAAILRLSLNYDDDDTIYAAEAGGDLMAVSYNRGNSWEWCRSKPGPVIDIAVGNEDTIYVALPAGYIRKSSNGAFTWQGMVYTRLPEINMFTLVDEETILVGGSSGDVAYSTDGGASFAEIEGVIGNGTGDVQVVADANFQENGTIYAATNLPDGGIWRWVISISEEWEQIDESITDLQDGQSISGLTMGPEGTLYALRLEPATGSNGGIVRSLNPREAEAEDVEFDLVNDRLPDGATFDPTPVFPATIPYLKLSGSDKQNELWSVDTKNETIYRFQDTLCKAGPKAIMPEPGDTIPTNAAGYVTSLTLGWEELEGATQYEAVIYQDAGGKQSVWSDTTKGAALNAIRSKDPARLFSGTTYHWRVRAIEPVMSPWSEMESLTPALSAGQWSPMATPSGISPSPGATNVSIRPSFSWQPADGAVGYELILARDSEFADVIVAMVGADALSTTVWGCDRDLDYATTYFWKVRAISTTSSSEWGTGLFTTKAAPSPAPQSQNSAPPSPSTSATPVSPTYLYGAILIGALLVIVLLILILRTFRQS
;
A
#
# COMPACT_ATOMS: atom_id res chain seq x y z
N MET A 1 16.13 -37.31 15.59
CA MET A 1 15.80 -36.90 14.21
C MET A 1 14.35 -36.45 14.02
N LYS A 2 13.34 -36.94 14.77
CA LYS A 2 11.99 -36.29 14.76
C LYS A 2 11.92 -34.99 15.60
N THR A 3 12.65 -34.89 16.70
CA THR A 3 12.68 -33.75 17.65
C THR A 3 13.35 -32.46 17.14
N SER A 4 13.44 -32.26 15.83
CA SER A 4 14.06 -31.07 15.20
C SER A 4 13.21 -30.48 14.07
N TYR A 5 11.96 -30.90 13.93
CA TYR A 5 10.98 -30.32 12.99
C TYR A 5 9.96 -29.42 13.69
N MET A 6 9.44 -29.83 14.87
CA MET A 6 8.44 -29.04 15.62
C MET A 6 8.92 -27.64 16.05
N LYS A 7 10.23 -27.42 16.16
CA LYS A 7 10.79 -26.07 16.45
C LYS A 7 10.89 -25.14 15.23
N TYR A 8 10.57 -25.62 14.03
CA TYR A 8 10.49 -24.79 12.82
C TYR A 8 9.05 -24.53 12.38
N THR A 9 8.07 -25.34 12.81
CA THR A 9 6.64 -25.05 12.62
C THR A 9 6.16 -23.90 13.50
N SER A 10 6.58 -23.80 14.76
CA SER A 10 6.20 -22.67 15.63
C SER A 10 6.78 -21.32 15.16
N ILE A 11 7.90 -21.32 14.44
CA ILE A 11 8.42 -20.11 13.78
C ILE A 11 7.61 -19.79 12.52
N LEU A 12 7.01 -20.81 11.89
CA LEU A 12 6.18 -20.65 10.70
C LEU A 12 4.79 -20.10 11.04
N ILE A 13 4.15 -20.55 12.13
CA ILE A 13 2.82 -20.07 12.55
C ILE A 13 2.90 -18.65 13.14
N VAL A 14 3.98 -18.32 13.86
CA VAL A 14 4.32 -16.91 14.17
C VAL A 14 4.53 -16.10 12.89
N LEU A 15 5.01 -16.71 11.80
CA LEU A 15 5.02 -16.08 10.46
C LEU A 15 3.67 -16.17 9.71
N LEU A 16 2.65 -16.91 10.18
CA LEU A 16 1.31 -16.76 9.62
C LEU A 16 0.60 -15.59 10.30
N ILE A 17 0.54 -15.55 11.63
CA ILE A 17 -0.11 -14.47 12.38
C ILE A 17 0.64 -13.12 12.24
N LEU A 18 1.92 -13.11 11.83
CA LEU A 18 2.63 -11.87 11.43
C LEU A 18 2.97 -11.71 9.93
N THR A 19 2.80 -12.71 9.05
CA THR A 19 3.10 -12.56 7.59
C THR A 19 2.20 -13.32 6.60
N ALA A 20 1.02 -13.85 6.98
CA ALA A 20 0.12 -14.56 6.04
C ALA A 20 -1.07 -13.73 5.54
N TRP A 21 -0.81 -12.85 4.58
CA TRP A 21 -1.82 -12.45 3.58
C TRP A 21 -1.48 -13.01 2.19
N LEU A 22 -1.30 -14.33 2.14
CA LEU A 22 -1.14 -15.11 0.91
C LEU A 22 -2.01 -16.38 0.92
N VAL A 23 -3.27 -16.22 1.30
CA VAL A 23 -4.31 -16.98 0.58
C VAL A 23 -4.25 -16.50 -0.87
N PRO A 24 -4.05 -17.38 -1.88
CA PRO A 24 -4.25 -16.97 -3.26
C PRO A 24 -5.74 -16.73 -3.45
N SER A 25 -6.18 -15.48 -3.30
CA SER A 25 -7.46 -15.00 -3.80
C SER A 25 -7.61 -15.42 -5.27
N SER A 26 -8.84 -15.52 -5.76
CA SER A 26 -9.15 -16.07 -7.10
C SER A 26 -8.78 -15.09 -8.23
N ALA A 27 -7.50 -14.74 -8.32
CA ALA A 27 -6.84 -13.81 -9.24
C ALA A 27 -7.80 -12.76 -9.80
N GLN A 28 -8.22 -11.84 -8.93
CA GLN A 28 -8.99 -10.66 -9.28
C GLN A 28 -8.31 -9.98 -10.47
N ALA A 29 -9.09 -9.45 -11.43
CA ALA A 29 -8.50 -8.76 -12.56
C ALA A 29 -7.75 -7.52 -12.03
N ALA A 30 -6.43 -7.47 -12.23
CA ALA A 30 -5.57 -6.42 -11.72
C ALA A 30 -6.17 -5.03 -11.98
N SER A 31 -6.21 -4.20 -10.94
CA SER A 31 -6.90 -2.91 -10.95
C SER A 31 -6.46 -2.05 -12.14
N PRO A 32 -7.40 -1.46 -12.90
CA PRO A 32 -7.06 -0.61 -14.03
C PRO A 32 -6.34 0.66 -13.54
N ALA A 33 -5.08 0.79 -13.90
CA ALA A 33 -4.30 2.00 -13.65
C ALA A 33 -4.85 3.21 -14.42
N LEU A 34 -4.43 4.41 -14.02
CA LEU A 34 -4.80 5.71 -14.60
C LEU A 34 -6.27 6.13 -14.47
N GLU A 35 -7.05 5.49 -13.59
CA GLU A 35 -8.33 6.01 -13.09
C GLU A 35 -8.33 6.09 -11.55
N TRP A 36 -9.07 7.05 -10.97
CA TRP A 36 -9.27 7.12 -9.52
C TRP A 36 -10.12 5.95 -9.04
N ARG A 37 -9.75 5.37 -7.89
CA ARG A 37 -10.48 4.29 -7.24
C ARG A 37 -10.73 4.57 -5.76
N GLU A 38 -11.95 4.27 -5.35
CA GLU A 38 -12.39 4.22 -3.97
C GLU A 38 -11.76 2.98 -3.30
N ILE A 39 -11.39 3.11 -2.02
CA ILE A 39 -10.85 2.06 -1.16
C ILE A 39 -11.72 2.05 0.10
N GLU A 40 -12.28 0.89 0.43
CA GLU A 40 -13.21 0.71 1.55
C GLU A 40 -12.53 1.03 2.89
N LYS A 41 -13.27 1.71 3.78
CA LYS A 41 -12.82 2.03 5.15
C LYS A 41 -13.25 0.96 6.16
N PRO A 42 -12.70 0.94 7.38
CA PRO A 42 -13.12 -0.03 8.41
C PRO A 42 -14.64 0.07 8.65
N GLY A 43 -15.31 -1.08 8.68
CA GLY A 43 -16.74 -1.17 8.98
C GLY A 43 -17.69 -0.84 7.83
N GLU A 44 -17.23 -0.64 6.59
CA GLU A 44 -18.15 -0.60 5.44
C GLU A 44 -18.66 -1.99 5.06
N ASP A 45 -17.79 -3.01 5.13
CA ASP A 45 -18.12 -4.42 4.90
C ASP A 45 -17.61 -5.29 6.07
N GLY A 46 -18.12 -6.53 6.17
CA GLY A 46 -17.62 -7.55 7.12
C GLY A 46 -17.92 -7.33 8.61
N ASN A 47 -18.90 -6.47 8.95
CA ASN A 47 -19.41 -6.22 10.31
C ASN A 47 -18.31 -5.92 11.36
N LEU A 48 -17.26 -5.22 10.95
CA LEU A 48 -16.15 -4.83 11.82
C LEU A 48 -16.56 -3.79 12.87
N VAL A 49 -17.38 -2.83 12.46
CA VAL A 49 -17.99 -1.78 13.31
C VAL A 49 -19.50 -1.87 13.10
N VAL A 50 -20.25 -2.04 14.19
CA VAL A 50 -21.69 -2.30 14.18
C VAL A 50 -22.29 -1.56 15.37
N SER A 51 -23.25 -0.66 15.15
CA SER A 51 -23.85 0.14 16.24
C SER A 51 -25.38 0.20 16.11
N PRO A 52 -26.15 -0.19 17.14
CA PRO A 52 -25.69 -0.87 18.37
C PRO A 52 -25.06 -2.25 18.12
N SER A 53 -24.23 -2.73 19.05
CA SER A 53 -23.72 -4.11 19.11
C SER A 53 -23.42 -4.53 20.55
N GLU A 54 -23.91 -5.69 20.99
CA GLU A 54 -23.81 -6.16 22.38
C GLU A 54 -23.40 -7.64 22.42
N VAL A 55 -22.09 -7.96 22.49
CA VAL A 55 -21.60 -9.34 22.32
C VAL A 55 -21.85 -10.20 23.58
N SER A 56 -23.07 -10.73 23.68
CA SER A 56 -23.65 -11.34 24.88
C SER A 56 -23.19 -12.78 25.17
N GLU A 57 -22.78 -13.53 24.14
CA GLU A 57 -22.25 -14.89 24.24
C GLU A 57 -21.35 -15.23 23.05
N ILE A 58 -20.34 -16.08 23.25
CA ILE A 58 -19.45 -16.57 22.16
C ILE A 58 -19.27 -18.09 22.21
N ALA A 59 -19.17 -18.72 21.03
CA ALA A 59 -18.83 -20.13 20.89
C ALA A 59 -17.69 -20.30 19.86
N VAL A 60 -16.60 -20.96 20.27
CA VAL A 60 -15.38 -21.13 19.47
C VAL A 60 -15.20 -22.59 19.11
N GLY A 61 -15.14 -22.90 17.81
CA GLY A 61 -14.98 -24.24 17.28
C GLY A 61 -13.53 -24.56 16.84
N PRO A 62 -13.34 -25.68 16.14
CA PRO A 62 -12.10 -25.97 15.40
C PRO A 62 -11.75 -24.88 14.37
N ASP A 63 -10.48 -24.88 13.94
CA ASP A 63 -9.92 -24.03 12.88
C ASP A 63 -10.23 -22.51 13.03
N ASP A 64 -10.43 -22.06 14.27
CA ASP A 64 -10.79 -20.68 14.66
C ASP A 64 -12.07 -20.14 13.99
N VAL A 65 -13.05 -21.02 13.76
CA VAL A 65 -14.44 -20.63 13.47
C VAL A 65 -15.14 -20.20 14.76
N ILE A 66 -15.80 -19.05 14.74
CA ILE A 66 -16.39 -18.42 15.94
C ILE A 66 -17.81 -17.97 15.64
N TYR A 67 -18.74 -18.29 16.54
CA TYR A 67 -20.08 -17.74 16.55
C TYR A 67 -20.22 -16.74 17.70
N ALA A 68 -20.93 -15.64 17.46
CA ALA A 68 -21.22 -14.62 18.46
C ALA A 68 -22.72 -14.30 18.48
N LEU A 69 -23.29 -14.17 19.67
CA LEU A 69 -24.63 -13.63 19.85
C LEU A 69 -24.57 -12.15 20.17
N ASP A 70 -25.52 -11.41 19.63
CA ASP A 70 -25.99 -10.16 20.21
C ASP A 70 -27.48 -10.31 20.52
N SER A 71 -27.74 -10.70 21.76
CA SER A 71 -29.09 -10.97 22.25
C SER A 71 -29.94 -9.70 22.37
N GLU A 72 -29.36 -8.53 22.59
CA GLU A 72 -30.14 -7.30 22.81
C GLU A 72 -30.67 -6.74 21.48
N ASN A 73 -29.87 -6.79 20.42
CA ASN A 73 -30.26 -6.38 19.07
C ASN A 73 -30.82 -7.53 18.22
N SER A 74 -30.97 -8.73 18.81
CA SER A 74 -31.53 -9.93 18.17
C SER A 74 -30.74 -10.39 16.94
N LYS A 75 -29.42 -10.57 17.10
CA LYS A 75 -28.46 -10.92 16.05
C LYS A 75 -27.63 -12.16 16.39
N VAL A 76 -27.24 -12.88 15.32
CA VAL A 76 -26.34 -14.04 15.35
C VAL A 76 -25.29 -13.84 14.27
N TYR A 77 -24.01 -13.84 14.64
CA TYR A 77 -22.89 -13.63 13.74
C TYR A 77 -21.97 -14.86 13.67
N LEU A 78 -21.36 -15.05 12.50
CA LEU A 78 -20.34 -16.06 12.22
C LEU A 78 -19.04 -15.36 11.80
N SER A 79 -17.90 -15.79 12.33
CA SER A 79 -16.58 -15.50 11.79
C SER A 79 -15.88 -16.80 11.38
N PRO A 80 -15.55 -16.99 10.09
CA PRO A 80 -14.79 -18.14 9.61
C PRO A 80 -13.26 -17.96 9.73
N ASN A 81 -12.78 -16.98 10.50
CA ASN A 81 -11.36 -16.60 10.51
C ASN A 81 -10.91 -15.82 11.78
N ALA A 82 -11.05 -16.41 12.97
CA ALA A 82 -10.53 -15.85 14.24
C ALA A 82 -11.08 -14.45 14.60
N GLY A 83 -12.27 -14.10 14.11
CA GLY A 83 -12.91 -12.80 14.34
C GLY A 83 -12.45 -11.66 13.43
N VAL A 84 -11.70 -11.93 12.35
CA VAL A 84 -11.18 -10.90 11.42
C VAL A 84 -12.24 -10.39 10.42
N TYR A 85 -13.27 -11.18 10.17
CA TYR A 85 -14.41 -10.86 9.30
C TYR A 85 -15.66 -11.53 9.86
N TRP A 86 -16.80 -10.84 9.80
CA TRP A 86 -18.06 -11.29 10.42
C TRP A 86 -19.22 -11.25 9.43
N GLU A 87 -19.93 -12.38 9.32
CA GLU A 87 -21.16 -12.56 8.56
C GLU A 87 -22.36 -12.53 9.51
N ASP A 88 -23.45 -11.87 9.10
CA ASP A 88 -24.71 -11.82 9.84
C ASP A 88 -25.61 -12.95 9.33
N ILE A 89 -25.71 -14.04 10.10
CA ILE A 89 -26.46 -15.25 9.75
C ILE A 89 -27.88 -15.26 10.37
N THR A 90 -28.31 -14.14 10.93
CA THR A 90 -29.61 -14.00 11.62
C THR A 90 -30.80 -14.36 10.72
N ASP A 91 -30.76 -13.95 9.46
CA ASP A 91 -31.86 -14.19 8.52
C ASP A 91 -32.03 -15.69 8.20
N ASN A 92 -30.94 -16.47 8.14
CA ASN A 92 -30.99 -17.93 7.91
C ASN A 92 -31.76 -18.65 9.03
N LEU A 93 -31.50 -18.24 10.28
CA LEU A 93 -32.17 -18.78 11.48
C LEU A 93 -33.64 -18.31 11.58
N ALA A 94 -33.91 -17.06 11.19
CA ALA A 94 -35.25 -16.47 11.22
C ALA A 94 -36.19 -17.03 10.12
N ASP A 95 -35.68 -17.40 8.94
CA ASP A 95 -36.51 -17.91 7.83
C ASP A 95 -37.04 -19.35 8.08
N GLU A 96 -36.34 -20.18 8.86
CA GLU A 96 -36.88 -21.46 9.40
C GLU A 96 -37.84 -21.23 10.60
N GLY A 97 -37.94 -19.98 11.08
CA GLY A 97 -39.02 -19.51 11.94
C GLY A 97 -38.68 -19.34 13.42
N ALA A 98 -37.40 -19.21 13.78
CA ALA A 98 -36.97 -19.01 15.16
C ALA A 98 -37.45 -17.67 15.75
N GLY A 99 -37.92 -17.69 16.99
CA GLY A 99 -38.24 -16.50 17.77
C GLY A 99 -36.98 -15.88 18.36
N LEU A 100 -36.50 -14.79 17.78
CA LEU A 100 -35.35 -14.04 18.30
C LEU A 100 -35.77 -13.14 19.49
N PRO A 101 -34.88 -12.88 20.46
CA PRO A 101 -33.42 -13.11 20.41
C PRO A 101 -32.98 -14.56 20.70
N ALA A 102 -31.75 -14.87 20.27
CA ALA A 102 -31.04 -16.05 20.72
C ALA A 102 -30.42 -15.81 22.11
N GLY A 103 -30.54 -16.80 23.01
CA GLY A 103 -30.09 -16.69 24.42
C GLY A 103 -28.77 -17.40 24.73
N ASN A 104 -28.50 -18.53 24.08
CA ASN A 104 -27.25 -19.29 24.21
C ASN A 104 -26.87 -19.90 22.85
N ILE A 105 -25.58 -20.11 22.62
CA ILE A 105 -25.04 -20.78 21.43
C ILE A 105 -23.91 -21.72 21.81
N THR A 106 -23.73 -22.81 21.06
CA THR A 106 -22.66 -23.78 21.25
C THR A 106 -22.31 -24.45 19.92
N VAL A 107 -21.04 -24.84 19.75
CA VAL A 107 -20.49 -25.49 18.56
C VAL A 107 -19.79 -26.78 18.97
N SER A 108 -19.77 -27.79 18.11
CA SER A 108 -19.08 -29.05 18.41
C SER A 108 -17.57 -28.79 18.56
N PRO A 109 -16.90 -29.35 19.59
CA PRO A 109 -15.48 -29.09 19.85
C PRO A 109 -14.54 -29.70 18.80
N ASP A 110 -15.08 -30.46 17.86
CA ASP A 110 -14.41 -31.29 16.86
C ASP A 110 -14.95 -31.11 15.41
N ASP A 111 -16.06 -30.38 15.24
CA ASP A 111 -16.65 -30.05 13.93
C ASP A 111 -17.34 -28.67 14.00
N SER A 112 -16.78 -27.67 13.32
CA SER A 112 -17.28 -26.29 13.33
C SER A 112 -18.57 -26.08 12.53
N ASP A 113 -18.93 -27.01 11.64
CA ASP A 113 -20.18 -26.95 10.88
C ASP A 113 -21.39 -27.32 11.74
N ILE A 114 -21.18 -28.00 12.88
CA ILE A 114 -22.23 -28.45 13.81
C ILE A 114 -22.40 -27.42 14.95
N VAL A 115 -23.43 -26.58 14.83
CA VAL A 115 -23.73 -25.48 15.76
C VAL A 115 -25.20 -25.53 16.20
N ALA A 116 -25.44 -25.31 17.50
CA ALA A 116 -26.78 -25.29 18.09
C ALA A 116 -27.04 -23.98 18.86
N VAL A 117 -28.25 -23.44 18.73
CA VAL A 117 -28.66 -22.15 19.31
C VAL A 117 -30.01 -22.27 20.00
N VAL A 118 -30.15 -21.57 21.13
CA VAL A 118 -31.36 -21.53 21.97
C VAL A 118 -32.16 -20.26 21.66
N THR A 119 -33.45 -20.40 21.35
CA THR A 119 -34.33 -19.31 20.89
C THR A 119 -35.70 -19.36 21.58
N ASP A 120 -36.62 -18.50 21.15
CA ASP A 120 -38.04 -18.47 21.55
C ASP A 120 -38.21 -18.30 23.07
N ASP A 121 -37.66 -17.20 23.61
CA ASP A 121 -37.58 -16.90 25.04
C ASP A 121 -36.96 -18.05 25.89
N GLY A 122 -36.10 -18.88 25.27
CA GLY A 122 -35.45 -20.01 25.93
C GLY A 122 -36.24 -21.32 25.87
N THR A 123 -37.16 -21.49 24.93
CA THR A 123 -38.06 -22.67 24.85
C THR A 123 -37.84 -23.60 23.66
N GLU A 124 -37.10 -23.17 22.63
CA GLU A 124 -36.81 -23.94 21.43
C GLU A 124 -35.30 -24.04 21.16
N VAL A 125 -34.88 -25.05 20.38
CA VAL A 125 -33.47 -25.27 20.01
C VAL A 125 -33.38 -25.51 18.51
N TYR A 126 -32.51 -24.75 17.85
CA TYR A 126 -32.21 -24.87 16.42
C TYR A 126 -30.79 -25.43 16.24
N LEU A 127 -30.64 -26.32 15.27
CA LEU A 127 -29.38 -27.00 14.93
C LEU A 127 -29.07 -26.75 13.45
N SER A 128 -27.83 -26.38 13.15
CA SER A 128 -27.23 -26.46 11.80
C SER A 128 -26.16 -27.56 11.78
N THR A 129 -25.89 -28.10 10.60
CA THR A 129 -24.80 -29.05 10.33
C THR A 129 -24.00 -28.66 9.07
N ASP A 130 -23.98 -27.36 8.78
CA ASP A 130 -23.29 -26.73 7.64
C ASP A 130 -22.86 -25.28 7.95
N GLY A 131 -22.57 -24.99 9.22
CA GLY A 131 -21.97 -23.70 9.63
C GLY A 131 -22.97 -22.56 9.86
N GLY A 132 -24.27 -22.85 9.85
CA GLY A 132 -25.34 -21.86 9.95
C GLY A 132 -25.96 -21.43 8.62
N ASP A 133 -25.65 -22.12 7.51
CA ASP A 133 -26.26 -21.94 6.20
C ASP A 133 -27.73 -22.39 6.20
N ASP A 134 -28.02 -23.67 6.52
CA ASP A 134 -29.37 -24.19 6.77
C ASP A 134 -29.54 -24.51 8.27
N TRP A 135 -30.71 -24.18 8.82
CA TRP A 135 -31.08 -24.50 10.21
C TRP A 135 -32.26 -25.48 10.28
N THR A 136 -32.44 -26.14 11.43
CA THR A 136 -33.60 -26.99 11.72
C THR A 136 -33.98 -26.89 13.19
N ASN A 137 -35.24 -26.59 13.49
CA ASN A 137 -35.77 -26.71 14.86
C ASN A 137 -35.83 -28.20 15.27
N ILE A 138 -35.12 -28.57 16.34
CA ILE A 138 -35.10 -29.92 16.90
C ILE A 138 -36.01 -30.12 18.14
N GLY A 139 -36.65 -29.06 18.62
CA GLY A 139 -37.96 -29.03 19.31
C GLY A 139 -38.10 -29.78 20.64
N VAL A 140 -38.15 -29.05 21.77
CA VAL A 140 -38.16 -29.65 23.11
C VAL A 140 -39.56 -29.71 23.74
N SER A 141 -40.27 -30.82 23.54
CA SER A 141 -41.66 -30.93 24.03
C SER A 141 -41.76 -31.24 25.53
N GLY A 142 -42.10 -30.22 26.34
CA GLY A 142 -42.52 -30.40 27.73
C GLY A 142 -41.49 -30.03 28.79
N LEU A 143 -40.66 -29.01 28.52
CA LEU A 143 -39.78 -28.36 29.49
C LEU A 143 -40.55 -27.87 30.74
N GLU A 144 -39.84 -27.85 31.87
CA GLU A 144 -40.18 -27.05 33.06
C GLU A 144 -39.04 -26.06 33.29
N GLY A 145 -39.37 -24.76 33.33
CA GLY A 145 -38.39 -23.67 33.26
C GLY A 145 -37.88 -23.41 31.84
N ASP A 146 -37.11 -22.33 31.72
CA ASP A 146 -36.52 -21.85 30.46
C ASP A 146 -35.08 -22.40 30.34
N ILE A 147 -34.60 -22.66 29.12
CA ILE A 147 -33.23 -23.15 28.88
C ILE A 147 -32.24 -22.05 29.28
N GLN A 148 -31.22 -22.41 30.08
CA GLN A 148 -30.17 -21.51 30.57
C GLN A 148 -28.76 -21.94 30.13
N ALA A 149 -28.59 -23.20 29.77
CA ALA A 149 -27.31 -23.79 29.38
C ALA A 149 -27.52 -24.82 28.26
N ILE A 150 -26.57 -24.87 27.33
CA ILE A 150 -26.51 -25.82 26.21
C ILE A 150 -25.05 -26.20 25.94
N ALA A 151 -24.79 -27.45 25.57
CA ALA A 151 -23.47 -27.95 25.18
C ALA A 151 -23.57 -29.06 24.12
N ILE A 152 -22.54 -29.23 23.30
CA ILE A 152 -22.37 -30.34 22.33
C ILE A 152 -21.15 -31.19 22.72
N SER A 153 -21.26 -32.52 22.62
CA SER A 153 -20.14 -33.43 22.84
C SER A 153 -19.24 -33.55 21.61
N GLN A 154 -17.97 -33.88 21.81
CA GLN A 154 -17.15 -34.45 20.74
C GLN A 154 -17.78 -35.75 20.17
N GLU A 155 -17.34 -36.16 18.97
CA GLU A 155 -17.74 -37.44 18.37
C GLU A 155 -17.40 -38.65 19.25
N TYR A 156 -18.33 -39.59 19.32
CA TYR A 156 -18.11 -40.89 19.93
C TYR A 156 -18.79 -42.02 19.14
N THR A 157 -18.06 -43.11 18.92
CA THR A 157 -18.56 -44.29 18.20
C THR A 157 -19.35 -45.22 19.14
N ALA A 158 -20.66 -45.36 18.95
CA ALA A 158 -21.51 -46.30 19.68
C ALA A 158 -22.02 -47.40 18.74
N SER A 159 -21.95 -48.68 19.16
CA SER A 159 -22.36 -49.85 18.36
C SER A 159 -21.71 -50.05 16.97
N GLY A 160 -20.90 -49.12 16.49
CA GLY A 160 -20.26 -49.13 15.16
C GLY A 160 -20.74 -48.03 14.21
N ASP A 161 -21.58 -47.11 14.69
CA ASP A 161 -21.97 -45.86 14.06
C ASP A 161 -21.47 -44.68 14.95
N ASP A 162 -21.35 -43.47 14.41
CA ASP A 162 -20.71 -42.33 15.09
C ASP A 162 -21.75 -41.26 15.46
N TYR A 163 -21.63 -40.68 16.67
CA TYR A 163 -22.65 -39.84 17.31
C TYR A 163 -22.06 -38.61 18.02
N ARG A 164 -22.89 -37.60 18.25
CA ARG A 164 -22.63 -36.45 19.13
C ARG A 164 -23.90 -36.14 19.92
N ASP A 165 -23.78 -35.76 21.19
CA ASP A 165 -24.93 -35.46 22.05
C ASP A 165 -25.03 -33.94 22.28
N ILE A 166 -26.22 -33.37 22.08
CA ILE A 166 -26.57 -32.02 22.54
C ILE A 166 -27.26 -32.17 23.89
N THR A 167 -26.77 -31.50 24.94
CA THR A 167 -27.46 -31.45 26.25
C THR A 167 -27.88 -30.02 26.56
N ILE A 168 -29.11 -29.86 27.04
CA ILE A 168 -29.67 -28.59 27.55
C ILE A 168 -30.06 -28.71 29.02
N GLY A 169 -30.03 -27.58 29.71
CA GLY A 169 -30.43 -27.44 31.11
C GLY A 169 -31.39 -26.28 31.31
N THR A 170 -32.46 -26.49 32.09
CA THR A 170 -33.45 -25.45 32.40
C THR A 170 -33.41 -24.98 33.85
N ALA A 171 -33.96 -23.80 34.11
CA ALA A 171 -34.20 -23.27 35.44
C ALA A 171 -35.50 -22.45 35.50
N THR A 172 -36.05 -22.25 36.71
CA THR A 172 -37.00 -21.17 36.98
C THR A 172 -36.47 -20.29 38.10
N TRP A 173 -35.73 -19.22 37.77
CA TRP A 173 -35.08 -18.37 38.78
C TRP A 173 -36.07 -17.60 39.67
N GLY A 174 -35.78 -17.50 40.97
CA GLY A 174 -36.57 -16.74 41.95
C GLY A 174 -37.91 -17.38 42.38
N ASP A 175 -38.18 -18.60 41.89
CA ASP A 175 -39.28 -19.46 42.33
C ASP A 175 -38.91 -20.13 43.70
N SER A 176 -39.68 -21.10 44.20
CA SER A 176 -39.40 -21.76 45.49
C SER A 176 -39.61 -23.29 45.44
N ALA A 177 -39.53 -23.85 44.25
CA ALA A 177 -39.49 -25.25 43.91
C ALA A 177 -38.13 -25.58 43.28
N THR A 178 -37.83 -26.87 43.14
CA THR A 178 -36.61 -27.35 42.50
C THR A 178 -37.04 -28.10 41.24
N THR A 179 -37.14 -27.41 40.10
CA THR A 179 -37.85 -27.94 38.90
C THR A 179 -37.05 -27.95 37.61
N GLY A 180 -35.91 -27.25 37.54
CA GLY A 180 -35.01 -27.34 36.39
C GLY A 180 -34.64 -28.77 35.98
N GLN A 181 -34.46 -28.98 34.69
CA GLN A 181 -34.36 -30.28 34.05
C GLN A 181 -33.07 -30.37 33.20
N VAL A 182 -32.62 -31.59 32.90
CA VAL A 182 -31.53 -31.85 31.95
C VAL A 182 -32.04 -32.78 30.88
N TRP A 183 -31.90 -32.40 29.61
CA TRP A 183 -32.33 -33.18 28.46
C TRP A 183 -31.19 -33.38 27.47
N VAL A 184 -31.11 -34.56 26.87
CA VAL A 184 -30.12 -34.90 25.82
C VAL A 184 -30.77 -35.26 24.49
N TYR A 185 -30.13 -34.89 23.38
CA TYR A 185 -30.52 -35.21 22.00
C TYR A 185 -29.31 -35.73 21.22
N GLN A 186 -29.40 -36.98 20.74
CA GLN A 186 -28.30 -37.68 20.10
C GLN A 186 -28.30 -37.49 18.58
N ILE A 187 -27.37 -36.66 18.08
CA ILE A 187 -27.07 -36.52 16.65
C ILE A 187 -26.47 -37.84 16.14
N GLY A 188 -26.95 -38.34 15.00
CA GLY A 188 -26.52 -39.60 14.38
C GLY A 188 -27.58 -40.71 14.42
N GLU A 189 -28.58 -40.63 15.31
CA GLU A 189 -29.72 -41.55 15.28
C GLU A 189 -30.54 -41.44 13.98
N THR A 190 -31.23 -42.52 13.60
CA THR A 190 -32.16 -42.51 12.47
C THR A 190 -33.48 -41.75 12.79
N PHE A 191 -33.83 -41.62 14.07
CA PHE A 191 -35.04 -40.96 14.56
C PHE A 191 -34.78 -40.31 15.93
N PRO A 192 -33.87 -39.33 16.02
CA PRO A 192 -33.47 -38.72 17.29
C PRO A 192 -34.65 -38.05 17.99
N SER A 193 -34.60 -38.00 19.32
CA SER A 193 -35.59 -37.33 20.15
C SER A 193 -35.02 -36.99 21.52
N TRP A 194 -35.44 -35.86 22.09
CA TRP A 194 -35.03 -35.42 23.42
C TRP A 194 -35.41 -36.43 24.52
N LEU A 195 -34.43 -36.78 25.35
CA LEU A 195 -34.57 -37.63 26.53
C LEU A 195 -34.26 -36.81 27.80
N ASN A 196 -35.24 -36.67 28.70
CA ASN A 196 -35.00 -36.11 30.03
C ASN A 196 -34.20 -37.13 30.85
N LEU A 197 -33.16 -36.65 31.54
CA LEU A 197 -32.25 -37.46 32.34
C LEU A 197 -32.69 -37.60 33.81
N ASP A 198 -33.86 -37.07 34.19
CA ASP A 198 -34.43 -37.10 35.55
C ASP A 198 -33.41 -36.63 36.62
N LEU A 199 -32.87 -35.41 36.44
CA LEU A 199 -31.84 -34.80 37.31
C LEU A 199 -32.14 -35.01 38.81
N ALA A 200 -31.16 -35.56 39.55
CA ALA A 200 -31.31 -35.91 40.96
C ALA A 200 -30.18 -35.33 41.83
N VAL A 201 -30.37 -34.09 42.30
CA VAL A 201 -29.45 -33.44 43.26
C VAL A 201 -29.69 -33.97 44.69
N ASP A 202 -30.94 -33.96 45.15
CA ASP A 202 -31.39 -34.73 46.32
C ASP A 202 -31.87 -36.11 45.84
N PRO A 203 -31.29 -37.25 46.30
CA PRO A 203 -31.71 -38.60 45.91
C PRO A 203 -33.17 -38.99 46.23
N ALA A 204 -33.94 -38.11 46.87
CA ALA A 204 -35.37 -38.27 47.12
C ALA A 204 -36.28 -37.35 46.27
N HIS A 205 -35.71 -36.52 45.39
CA HIS A 205 -36.39 -35.52 44.55
C HIS A 205 -35.90 -35.61 43.10
N THR A 206 -36.68 -35.07 42.15
CA THR A 206 -36.30 -34.97 40.74
C THR A 206 -36.44 -33.51 40.31
N GLY A 207 -35.37 -32.94 39.77
CA GLY A 207 -35.21 -31.54 39.42
C GLY A 207 -33.96 -30.91 40.05
N GLY A 208 -33.53 -29.80 39.46
CA GLY A 208 -32.45 -28.92 39.92
C GLY A 208 -32.23 -27.80 38.91
N ASP A 209 -32.26 -26.55 39.35
CA ASP A 209 -32.23 -25.38 38.47
C ASP A 209 -30.81 -25.16 37.91
N VAL A 210 -30.64 -25.41 36.61
CA VAL A 210 -29.33 -25.52 35.95
C VAL A 210 -28.79 -24.16 35.53
N SER A 211 -27.51 -23.89 35.83
CA SER A 211 -26.79 -22.68 35.41
C SER A 211 -25.59 -22.93 34.48
N ALA A 212 -25.07 -24.17 34.40
CA ALA A 212 -24.00 -24.54 33.46
C ALA A 212 -23.98 -26.04 33.17
N ILE A 213 -23.57 -26.41 31.95
CA ILE A 213 -23.33 -27.79 31.50
C ILE A 213 -21.97 -27.85 30.81
N ALA A 214 -21.25 -28.97 30.98
CA ALA A 214 -20.10 -29.32 30.17
C ALA A 214 -20.02 -30.83 29.95
N TYR A 215 -19.39 -31.26 28.86
CA TYR A 215 -18.99 -32.66 28.66
C TYR A 215 -17.57 -32.88 29.17
N SER A 216 -17.29 -34.12 29.58
CA SER A 216 -15.91 -34.58 29.79
C SER A 216 -15.11 -34.54 28.48
N PRO A 217 -13.87 -34.05 28.47
CA PRO A 217 -12.94 -34.26 27.35
C PRO A 217 -12.64 -35.74 27.04
N ASP A 218 -13.00 -36.66 27.94
CA ASP A 218 -12.92 -38.11 27.76
C ASP A 218 -14.29 -38.78 27.45
N TYR A 219 -15.31 -37.99 27.05
CA TYR A 219 -16.72 -38.46 26.86
C TYR A 219 -16.91 -39.68 25.96
N GLN A 220 -15.96 -39.96 25.06
CA GLN A 220 -15.97 -41.18 24.26
C GLN A 220 -15.87 -42.45 25.12
N ASP A 221 -14.99 -42.44 26.12
CA ASP A 221 -14.73 -43.58 27.00
C ASP A 221 -15.45 -43.44 28.37
N ASP A 222 -15.56 -42.24 28.97
CA ASP A 222 -16.17 -42.02 30.29
C ASP A 222 -17.67 -41.67 30.29
N GLY A 223 -18.23 -41.31 29.13
CA GLY A 223 -19.65 -40.96 28.95
C GLY A 223 -20.21 -39.90 29.92
N THR A 224 -19.38 -39.02 30.49
CA THR A 224 -19.76 -38.15 31.61
C THR A 224 -20.20 -36.75 31.20
N ILE A 225 -21.37 -36.35 31.73
CA ILE A 225 -21.92 -34.99 31.64
C ILE A 225 -21.81 -34.33 33.02
N LEU A 226 -21.31 -33.09 33.04
CA LEU A 226 -21.16 -32.26 34.23
C LEU A 226 -22.22 -31.16 34.23
N VAL A 227 -22.88 -30.95 35.37
CA VAL A 227 -23.97 -29.97 35.50
C VAL A 227 -23.83 -29.19 36.80
N VAL A 228 -23.84 -27.85 36.72
CA VAL A 228 -24.06 -26.98 37.88
C VAL A 228 -25.56 -26.79 38.05
N ALA A 229 -26.09 -27.28 39.16
CA ALA A 229 -27.52 -27.27 39.46
C ALA A 229 -27.81 -26.78 40.87
N THR A 230 -28.92 -26.06 41.03
CA THR A 230 -29.26 -25.33 42.25
C THR A 230 -30.58 -25.85 42.82
N THR A 231 -30.77 -25.74 44.13
CA THR A 231 -31.94 -26.34 44.80
C THR A 231 -32.59 -25.41 45.83
N SER A 232 -33.91 -25.49 45.93
CA SER A 232 -34.79 -24.55 46.63
C SER A 232 -35.30 -25.11 47.98
N GLY A 233 -36.42 -24.58 48.49
CA GLY A 233 -36.95 -24.91 49.82
C GLY A 233 -37.73 -26.23 49.95
N ASP A 234 -37.96 -26.95 48.85
CA ASP A 234 -38.81 -28.15 48.76
C ASP A 234 -38.06 -29.48 48.91
N VAL A 235 -36.76 -29.52 48.59
CA VAL A 235 -35.86 -30.68 48.81
C VAL A 235 -35.55 -30.93 50.30
N ALA A 236 -34.85 -32.00 50.64
CA ALA A 236 -34.43 -32.30 52.01
C ALA A 236 -33.40 -31.28 52.54
N ALA A 237 -33.47 -30.99 53.85
CA ALA A 237 -32.71 -29.93 54.54
C ALA A 237 -31.17 -30.12 54.62
N ALA A 238 -30.58 -31.04 53.84
CA ALA A 238 -29.14 -31.08 53.55
C ALA A 238 -28.80 -30.33 52.25
N TYR A 239 -29.75 -30.29 51.31
CA TYR A 239 -29.64 -29.72 49.97
C TYR A 239 -30.19 -28.30 49.86
N GLN A 240 -31.27 -27.98 50.60
CA GLN A 240 -32.00 -26.71 50.52
C GLN A 240 -31.13 -25.44 50.42
N TYR A 241 -31.46 -24.60 49.42
CA TYR A 241 -30.87 -23.29 49.13
C TYR A 241 -29.35 -23.33 48.91
N LYS A 242 -28.89 -24.25 48.05
CA LYS A 242 -27.47 -24.44 47.69
C LYS A 242 -27.27 -24.74 46.21
N THR A 243 -26.06 -24.48 45.75
CA THR A 243 -25.55 -24.77 44.40
C THR A 243 -24.61 -25.99 44.43
N TRP A 244 -24.78 -26.89 43.47
CA TRP A 244 -24.16 -28.22 43.45
C TRP A 244 -23.53 -28.55 42.09
N LEU A 245 -22.34 -29.15 42.09
CA LEU A 245 -21.83 -29.87 40.93
C LEU A 245 -22.38 -31.30 40.95
N CYS A 246 -23.12 -31.65 39.90
CA CYS A 246 -23.64 -32.99 39.64
C CYS A 246 -22.93 -33.64 38.46
N LEU A 247 -22.79 -34.97 38.49
CA LEU A 247 -22.27 -35.78 37.40
C LEU A 247 -23.33 -36.79 36.95
N PHE A 248 -23.45 -36.99 35.64
CA PHE A 248 -24.26 -38.04 35.02
C PHE A 248 -23.41 -38.93 34.13
N GLU A 249 -23.48 -40.25 34.34
CA GLU A 249 -22.80 -41.25 33.52
C GLU A 249 -23.79 -41.82 32.48
N ARG A 250 -23.61 -41.48 31.20
CA ARG A 250 -24.47 -41.90 30.06
C ARG A 250 -24.81 -43.38 30.09
N ASP A 251 -23.77 -44.22 30.15
CA ASP A 251 -23.87 -45.66 29.93
C ASP A 251 -24.36 -46.45 31.17
N LEU A 252 -24.34 -45.83 32.36
CA LEU A 252 -25.05 -46.33 33.55
C LEU A 252 -26.46 -45.74 33.68
N SER A 253 -26.69 -44.56 33.08
CA SER A 253 -27.90 -43.74 33.22
C SER A 253 -28.19 -43.37 34.69
N THR A 254 -27.16 -42.91 35.40
CA THR A 254 -27.21 -42.58 36.84
C THR A 254 -26.53 -41.26 37.16
N TRP A 255 -27.13 -40.51 38.08
CA TRP A 255 -26.55 -39.31 38.70
C TRP A 255 -25.73 -39.68 39.94
N ASN A 256 -24.56 -39.05 40.08
CA ASN A 256 -23.81 -38.94 41.34
C ASN A 256 -23.41 -40.28 42.02
N ASP A 257 -23.06 -41.34 41.27
CA ASP A 257 -22.59 -42.62 41.86
C ASP A 257 -21.12 -42.54 42.37
N ILE A 258 -20.34 -41.58 41.85
CA ILE A 258 -18.98 -41.27 42.33
C ILE A 258 -19.01 -40.79 43.79
N THR A 259 -18.16 -41.39 44.63
CA THR A 259 -18.14 -41.13 46.08
C THR A 259 -17.74 -39.69 46.39
N GLY A 260 -18.67 -38.92 46.94
CA GLY A 260 -18.49 -37.51 47.31
C GLY A 260 -19.38 -36.55 46.52
N TYR A 261 -20.01 -37.04 45.45
CA TYR A 261 -20.96 -36.26 44.65
C TYR A 261 -22.41 -36.37 45.17
N PRO A 262 -23.28 -35.39 44.87
CA PRO A 262 -22.93 -34.10 44.27
C PRO A 262 -22.10 -33.23 45.22
N VAL A 263 -21.23 -32.38 44.67
CA VAL A 263 -20.31 -31.53 45.44
C VAL A 263 -20.95 -30.18 45.73
N GLU A 264 -20.99 -29.76 47.00
CA GLU A 264 -21.49 -28.45 47.44
C GLU A 264 -20.52 -27.35 47.00
N ILE A 265 -20.97 -26.46 46.09
CA ILE A 265 -20.21 -25.31 45.59
C ILE A 265 -20.45 -24.10 46.50
N ALA A 266 -21.74 -23.78 46.70
CA ALA A 266 -22.19 -22.64 47.50
C ALA A 266 -23.03 -23.12 48.70
N ALA A 267 -23.07 -22.31 49.76
CA ALA A 267 -23.59 -22.68 51.06
C ALA A 267 -25.11 -22.45 51.19
N ALA A 268 -25.66 -22.84 52.34
CA ALA A 268 -27.09 -22.70 52.62
C ALA A 268 -27.49 -21.23 52.76
N GLY A 269 -28.23 -20.72 51.77
CA GLY A 269 -28.58 -19.31 51.58
C GLY A 269 -28.23 -18.80 50.19
N ASP A 270 -27.48 -19.58 49.40
CA ASP A 270 -26.93 -19.18 48.11
C ASP A 270 -27.74 -19.73 46.91
N GLY A 271 -28.68 -20.66 47.16
CA GLY A 271 -29.67 -21.10 46.16
C GLY A 271 -30.89 -20.17 45.99
N PRO A 272 -31.99 -20.63 45.35
CA PRO A 272 -33.16 -19.80 45.07
C PRO A 272 -34.01 -19.56 46.33
N GLU A 273 -33.69 -18.48 47.04
CA GLU A 273 -34.57 -17.90 48.05
C GLU A 273 -35.52 -16.86 47.41
N PRO A 274 -36.62 -16.43 48.07
CA PRO A 274 -37.59 -15.48 47.51
C PRO A 274 -37.08 -14.05 47.19
N GLU A 275 -35.78 -13.80 47.34
CA GLU A 275 -35.09 -12.55 46.98
C GLU A 275 -33.96 -12.78 45.92
N PHE A 276 -33.75 -14.03 45.48
CA PHE A 276 -32.86 -14.42 44.36
C PHE A 276 -33.47 -14.00 43.03
N THR A 277 -32.67 -13.53 42.07
CA THR A 277 -33.15 -13.20 40.71
C THR A 277 -32.37 -13.83 39.57
N GLN A 278 -31.06 -14.09 39.72
CA GLN A 278 -30.27 -14.79 38.69
C GLN A 278 -29.10 -15.54 39.33
N LEU A 279 -28.73 -16.68 38.76
CA LEU A 279 -27.41 -17.30 38.91
C LEU A 279 -26.81 -17.48 37.52
N ARG A 280 -25.54 -17.12 37.38
CA ARG A 280 -24.69 -17.43 36.23
C ARG A 280 -23.60 -18.37 36.70
N SER A 281 -23.18 -19.27 35.82
CA SER A 281 -22.09 -20.19 36.11
C SER A 281 -21.38 -20.57 34.83
N SER A 282 -20.12 -20.98 34.95
CA SER A 282 -19.34 -21.50 33.82
C SER A 282 -18.42 -22.63 34.29
N LEU A 283 -18.28 -23.67 33.47
CA LEU A 283 -17.45 -24.84 33.74
C LEU A 283 -16.25 -24.82 32.81
N ALA A 284 -15.05 -25.04 33.34
CA ALA A 284 -13.84 -25.19 32.54
C ALA A 284 -13.04 -26.42 32.98
N LEU A 285 -12.75 -27.31 32.03
CA LEU A 285 -12.15 -28.62 32.26
C LEU A 285 -10.77 -28.73 31.59
N PRO A 286 -9.79 -29.38 32.24
CA PRO A 286 -8.54 -29.82 31.60
C PRO A 286 -8.79 -30.86 30.51
N SER A 287 -8.00 -30.81 29.43
CA SER A 287 -8.10 -31.74 28.30
C SER A 287 -7.69 -33.18 28.61
N ASP A 288 -7.23 -33.46 29.83
CA ASP A 288 -6.99 -34.79 30.38
C ASP A 288 -7.89 -35.15 31.57
N TYR A 289 -8.99 -34.41 31.79
CA TYR A 289 -10.05 -34.80 32.72
C TYR A 289 -10.78 -36.06 32.23
N SER A 290 -10.91 -37.05 33.12
CA SER A 290 -11.78 -38.22 32.96
C SER A 290 -12.48 -38.53 34.28
N SER A 291 -13.76 -38.88 34.24
CA SER A 291 -14.52 -39.17 35.45
C SER A 291 -14.09 -40.49 36.11
N GLU A 292 -13.53 -41.44 35.36
CA GLU A 292 -13.06 -42.72 35.92
C GLU A 292 -11.82 -42.54 36.85
N GLU A 293 -10.91 -41.62 36.54
CA GLU A 293 -9.58 -41.53 37.16
C GLU A 293 -9.45 -40.40 38.20
N GLU A 294 -9.28 -40.76 39.48
CA GLU A 294 -9.25 -39.86 40.65
C GLU A 294 -8.18 -38.75 40.58
N GLU A 295 -7.02 -39.03 39.96
CA GLU A 295 -5.95 -38.03 39.80
C GLU A 295 -6.30 -36.98 38.72
N SER A 296 -7.26 -37.26 37.83
CA SER A 296 -7.68 -36.42 36.71
C SER A 296 -8.98 -35.64 36.92
N ARG A 297 -9.82 -36.05 37.89
CA ARG A 297 -11.06 -35.35 38.28
C ARG A 297 -10.78 -33.98 38.92
N GLN A 298 -10.33 -33.02 38.13
CA GLN A 298 -10.02 -31.66 38.57
C GLN A 298 -10.56 -30.65 37.57
N LEU A 299 -11.30 -29.64 38.03
CA LEU A 299 -11.96 -28.66 37.16
C LEU A 299 -12.13 -27.31 37.84
N PHE A 300 -12.61 -26.34 37.07
CA PHE A 300 -12.89 -24.98 37.53
C PHE A 300 -14.36 -24.62 37.35
N ILE A 301 -14.88 -23.79 38.26
CA ILE A 301 -16.23 -23.24 38.23
C ILE A 301 -16.14 -21.72 38.45
N GLY A 302 -16.69 -20.94 37.51
CA GLY A 302 -17.04 -19.54 37.74
C GLY A 302 -18.47 -19.46 38.27
N TYR A 303 -18.70 -18.61 39.28
CA TYR A 303 -19.96 -18.51 40.01
C TYR A 303 -20.28 -17.04 40.32
N ASP A 304 -21.48 -16.60 39.92
CA ASP A 304 -21.92 -15.18 39.93
C ASP A 304 -23.44 -15.11 40.13
N ARG A 305 -23.92 -14.39 41.15
CA ARG A 305 -25.32 -14.43 41.62
C ARG A 305 -25.86 -13.05 41.97
N GLU A 306 -27.11 -12.77 41.58
CA GLU A 306 -27.87 -11.63 42.13
C GLU A 306 -28.95 -12.13 43.12
N PRO A 307 -28.91 -11.69 44.41
CA PRO A 307 -27.91 -10.81 45.02
C PRO A 307 -26.61 -11.51 45.43
N ASP A 308 -25.51 -10.74 45.27
CA ASP A 308 -24.09 -11.04 45.54
C ASP A 308 -23.85 -11.85 46.84
N ALA A 309 -23.00 -12.87 46.74
CA ALA A 309 -22.98 -14.00 47.69
C ALA A 309 -21.60 -14.57 48.10
N ASN A 310 -20.50 -13.81 48.10
CA ASN A 310 -19.12 -14.31 48.33
C ASN A 310 -18.52 -14.96 47.06
N ASP A 311 -18.80 -14.35 45.91
CA ASP A 311 -18.62 -14.88 44.56
C ASP A 311 -17.14 -14.82 44.10
N ASP A 312 -16.73 -15.78 43.26
CA ASP A 312 -15.34 -16.01 42.85
C ASP A 312 -15.23 -17.10 41.76
N VAL A 313 -14.00 -17.36 41.35
CA VAL A 313 -13.60 -18.60 40.69
C VAL A 313 -13.23 -19.66 41.74
N TYR A 314 -13.64 -20.90 41.51
CA TYR A 314 -13.36 -22.05 42.35
C TYR A 314 -12.67 -23.15 41.55
N SER A 315 -11.84 -23.96 42.20
CA SER A 315 -11.42 -25.27 41.69
C SER A 315 -12.02 -26.40 42.53
N ILE A 316 -12.24 -27.54 41.88
CA ILE A 316 -12.61 -28.80 42.53
C ILE A 316 -11.51 -29.80 42.21
N THR A 317 -11.05 -30.55 43.23
CA THR A 317 -10.16 -31.70 43.10
C THR A 317 -10.85 -32.91 43.72
N ASP A 318 -11.17 -33.91 42.90
CA ASP A 318 -12.08 -35.02 43.21
C ASP A 318 -13.42 -34.52 43.77
N ALA A 319 -13.64 -34.58 45.09
CA ALA A 319 -14.81 -34.02 45.78
C ALA A 319 -14.46 -32.87 46.77
N SER A 320 -13.32 -32.21 46.60
CA SER A 320 -12.85 -31.11 47.47
C SER A 320 -12.86 -29.76 46.73
N LEU A 321 -13.63 -28.79 47.25
CA LEU A 321 -13.74 -27.42 46.74
C LEU A 321 -12.66 -26.50 47.32
N TYR A 322 -12.10 -25.62 46.48
CA TYR A 322 -11.17 -24.55 46.85
C TYR A 322 -11.55 -23.22 46.16
N ARG A 323 -11.75 -22.14 46.93
CA ARG A 323 -11.94 -20.77 46.39
C ARG A 323 -10.59 -20.21 45.93
N LEU A 324 -10.50 -19.67 44.71
CA LEU A 324 -9.24 -19.24 44.09
C LEU A 324 -8.84 -17.78 44.35
N ASN A 325 -9.72 -16.94 44.90
CA ASN A 325 -9.44 -15.57 45.34
C ASN A 325 -9.03 -14.65 44.18
N ALA A 326 -9.84 -14.59 43.11
CA ALA A 326 -9.56 -13.83 41.89
C ALA A 326 -9.41 -12.30 42.10
N ASP A 327 -10.07 -11.73 43.13
CA ASP A 327 -9.79 -10.38 43.65
C ASP A 327 -9.13 -10.40 45.04
N GLY A 328 -8.21 -11.33 45.26
CA GLY A 328 -7.46 -11.44 46.53
C GLY A 328 -8.31 -11.80 47.75
N GLY A 329 -9.54 -12.30 47.54
CA GLY A 329 -10.48 -12.70 48.57
C GLY A 329 -11.54 -11.64 48.93
N ASN A 330 -11.70 -10.60 48.09
CA ASN A 330 -12.94 -9.82 48.03
C ASN A 330 -14.02 -10.56 47.22
N ASP A 331 -15.25 -10.06 47.25
CA ASP A 331 -16.29 -10.41 46.28
C ASP A 331 -15.93 -10.01 44.85
N ILE A 332 -16.34 -10.85 43.89
CA ILE A 332 -16.21 -10.56 42.46
C ILE A 332 -17.22 -11.33 41.59
N ASP A 333 -18.05 -10.57 40.91
CA ASP A 333 -18.96 -10.95 39.84
C ASP A 333 -18.16 -11.48 38.61
N ILE A 334 -18.28 -12.77 38.27
CA ILE A 334 -17.57 -13.42 37.15
C ILE A 334 -18.53 -13.84 36.04
N SER A 335 -18.40 -13.19 34.88
CA SER A 335 -19.28 -13.41 33.71
C SER A 335 -19.03 -14.76 33.04
N SER A 336 -17.77 -15.20 33.00
CA SER A 336 -17.37 -16.49 32.45
C SER A 336 -15.93 -16.88 32.87
N ILE A 337 -15.60 -18.17 32.77
CA ILE A 337 -14.24 -18.69 32.87
C ILE A 337 -13.91 -19.62 31.69
N THR A 338 -12.63 -19.72 31.34
CA THR A 338 -12.16 -20.69 30.35
C THR A 338 -10.74 -21.18 30.65
N TYR A 339 -10.49 -22.47 30.40
CA TYR A 339 -9.24 -23.14 30.73
C TYR A 339 -8.65 -23.81 29.49
N TYR A 340 -7.33 -23.69 29.34
CA TYR A 340 -6.57 -24.46 28.35
C TYR A 340 -5.39 -25.17 29.00
N GLY A 341 -5.31 -26.50 28.83
CA GLY A 341 -4.18 -27.32 29.25
C GLY A 341 -4.60 -28.63 29.93
N THR A 342 -3.71 -29.17 30.75
CA THR A 342 -3.87 -30.44 31.50
C THR A 342 -3.76 -30.21 33.00
N VAL A 343 -4.19 -31.16 33.84
CA VAL A 343 -4.08 -31.08 35.32
C VAL A 343 -2.65 -30.84 35.85
N THR A 344 -1.62 -30.95 34.99
CA THR A 344 -0.22 -30.68 35.32
C THR A 344 0.36 -29.40 34.68
N SER A 345 -0.34 -28.76 33.74
CA SER A 345 0.15 -27.62 32.97
C SER A 345 -0.97 -26.97 32.14
N GLY A 346 -1.38 -25.76 32.49
CA GLY A 346 -2.34 -24.98 31.70
C GLY A 346 -2.52 -23.55 32.22
N LYS A 347 -3.52 -22.86 31.67
CA LYS A 347 -3.84 -21.45 31.94
C LYS A 347 -5.36 -21.27 32.06
N LEU A 348 -5.78 -20.49 33.06
CA LEU A 348 -7.18 -20.17 33.34
C LEU A 348 -7.40 -18.67 33.10
N LEU A 349 -8.49 -18.33 32.42
CA LEU A 349 -9.02 -16.96 32.33
C LEU A 349 -10.33 -16.86 33.12
N ALA A 350 -10.60 -15.68 33.63
CA ALA A 350 -11.89 -15.28 34.19
C ALA A 350 -12.23 -13.86 33.70
N GLY A 351 -13.42 -13.66 33.17
CA GLY A 351 -13.93 -12.35 32.75
C GLY A 351 -14.80 -11.72 33.83
N ASP A 352 -14.48 -10.50 34.24
CA ASP A 352 -15.26 -9.73 35.21
C ASP A 352 -16.64 -9.36 34.58
N VAL A 353 -17.71 -9.28 35.38
CA VAL A 353 -19.00 -8.70 34.93
C VAL A 353 -18.90 -7.18 34.83
N ASN A 354 -18.24 -6.53 35.80
CA ASN A 354 -18.26 -5.09 35.96
C ASN A 354 -17.15 -4.38 35.15
N PRO A 355 -17.41 -3.18 34.58
CA PRO A 355 -16.40 -2.40 33.89
C PRO A 355 -15.38 -1.79 34.85
N VAL A 356 -14.19 -1.53 34.33
CA VAL A 356 -13.13 -0.79 35.02
C VAL A 356 -13.60 0.65 35.27
N ALA A 357 -13.74 0.99 36.54
CA ALA A 357 -14.38 2.22 37.00
C ALA A 357 -13.77 3.51 36.41
N GLY A 358 -14.45 4.08 35.40
CA GLY A 358 -14.05 5.31 34.71
C GLY A 358 -13.40 5.12 33.35
N THR A 359 -13.52 3.94 32.73
CA THR A 359 -13.09 3.65 31.35
C THR A 359 -14.12 2.79 30.61
N LEU A 360 -14.08 2.78 29.28
CA LEU A 360 -14.88 1.88 28.42
C LEU A 360 -14.19 0.52 28.24
N THR A 361 -13.86 -0.16 29.35
CA THR A 361 -13.15 -1.45 29.34
C THR A 361 -13.58 -2.34 30.50
N VAL A 362 -13.52 -3.67 30.30
CA VAL A 362 -13.82 -4.71 31.32
C VAL A 362 -12.57 -5.58 31.54
N GLN A 363 -12.34 -6.08 32.76
CA GLN A 363 -11.16 -6.91 33.02
C GLN A 363 -11.33 -8.36 32.57
N VAL A 364 -10.25 -8.90 32.01
CA VAL A 364 -10.00 -10.34 32.00
C VAL A 364 -8.78 -10.62 32.86
N ARG A 365 -8.94 -11.53 33.82
CA ARG A 365 -7.93 -11.99 34.76
C ARG A 365 -7.36 -13.31 34.28
N ARG A 366 -6.06 -13.53 34.51
CA ARG A 366 -5.38 -14.77 34.11
C ARG A 366 -4.53 -15.35 35.24
N THR A 367 -4.42 -16.66 35.28
CA THR A 367 -3.44 -17.39 36.12
C THR A 367 -2.81 -18.53 35.31
N SER A 368 -1.51 -18.77 35.55
CA SER A 368 -0.75 -19.90 34.97
C SER A 368 -0.45 -21.01 35.99
N ASP A 369 -1.01 -20.86 37.19
CA ASP A 369 -0.86 -21.69 38.37
C ASP A 369 -2.21 -22.05 39.05
N PRO A 370 -3.35 -22.26 38.32
CA PRO A 370 -4.68 -22.33 38.94
C PRO A 370 -4.95 -23.52 39.87
N PHE A 371 -4.08 -24.53 39.87
CA PHE A 371 -4.14 -25.68 40.79
C PHE A 371 -3.26 -25.52 42.04
N ASP A 372 -2.46 -24.46 42.16
CA ASP A 372 -1.72 -24.16 43.39
C ASP A 372 -2.67 -23.66 44.50
N THR A 373 -2.29 -23.85 45.77
CA THR A 373 -3.15 -23.57 46.95
C THR A 373 -3.31 -22.07 47.28
N GLY A 374 -3.34 -21.22 46.26
CA GLY A 374 -3.25 -19.77 46.33
C GLY A 374 -2.61 -19.22 45.05
N PRO A 375 -3.31 -19.32 43.90
CA PRO A 375 -2.78 -18.97 42.58
C PRO A 375 -2.50 -17.48 42.45
N THR A 376 -1.63 -17.12 41.50
CA THR A 376 -1.35 -15.72 41.17
C THR A 376 -2.25 -15.27 40.02
N TRP A 377 -3.13 -14.31 40.30
CA TRP A 377 -3.97 -13.67 39.28
C TRP A 377 -3.31 -12.37 38.78
N ASP A 378 -3.01 -12.33 37.49
CA ASP A 378 -2.60 -11.13 36.76
C ASP A 378 -3.81 -10.49 36.06
N LEU A 379 -3.85 -9.15 36.05
CA LEU A 379 -4.84 -8.36 35.30
C LEU A 379 -4.37 -8.08 33.88
N SER A 380 -5.31 -7.81 32.96
CA SER A 380 -5.00 -7.37 31.60
C SER A 380 -4.32 -5.99 31.62
N SER A 381 -3.17 -5.86 30.95
CA SER A 381 -2.44 -4.59 30.81
C SER A 381 -2.99 -3.70 29.69
N VAL A 382 -3.68 -4.31 28.72
CA VAL A 382 -4.63 -3.66 27.81
C VAL A 382 -5.90 -4.53 27.80
N PRO A 383 -6.92 -4.23 28.64
CA PRO A 383 -8.17 -5.00 28.74
C PRO A 383 -9.04 -4.89 27.47
N PRO A 384 -10.00 -5.82 27.25
CA PRO A 384 -11.06 -5.66 26.27
C PRO A 384 -11.87 -4.38 26.51
N THR A 385 -12.40 -3.81 25.43
CA THR A 385 -13.29 -2.64 25.49
C THR A 385 -14.71 -3.05 25.87
N GLY A 386 -15.54 -2.05 26.20
CA GLY A 386 -16.98 -2.22 26.38
C GLY A 386 -17.46 -2.15 27.82
N PRO A 387 -18.77 -2.33 28.02
CA PRO A 387 -19.47 -1.96 29.25
C PRO A 387 -19.39 -3.01 30.37
N GLY A 388 -19.03 -4.26 30.07
CA GLY A 388 -19.03 -5.35 31.04
C GLY A 388 -19.11 -6.74 30.41
N ASN A 389 -19.52 -7.70 31.23
CA ASN A 389 -19.85 -9.10 30.90
C ASN A 389 -18.81 -9.78 29.99
N ALA A 390 -17.54 -9.84 30.42
CA ALA A 390 -16.49 -10.46 29.62
C ALA A 390 -16.71 -11.97 29.42
N ARG A 391 -17.11 -12.36 28.19
CA ARG A 391 -17.33 -13.74 27.73
C ARG A 391 -16.06 -14.32 27.12
N VAL A 392 -15.29 -15.09 27.89
CA VAL A 392 -13.94 -15.55 27.51
C VAL A 392 -13.90 -17.00 27.00
N ALA A 393 -13.17 -17.21 25.91
CA ALA A 393 -12.89 -18.54 25.32
C ALA A 393 -11.41 -18.67 24.91
N TRP A 394 -10.94 -19.91 24.69
CA TRP A 394 -9.65 -20.21 24.04
C TRP A 394 -9.89 -20.83 22.66
N SER A 395 -8.98 -20.61 21.72
CA SER A 395 -8.84 -21.42 20.51
C SER A 395 -8.60 -22.88 20.87
N HIS A 396 -8.96 -23.81 19.96
CA HIS A 396 -8.79 -25.25 20.19
C HIS A 396 -7.31 -25.65 20.44
N ASP A 397 -6.36 -24.92 19.87
CA ASP A 397 -4.91 -25.12 20.12
C ASP A 397 -4.35 -24.32 21.31
N GLY A 398 -5.15 -23.44 21.90
CA GLY A 398 -4.77 -22.56 23.00
C GLY A 398 -3.73 -21.49 22.64
N GLU A 399 -3.45 -21.20 21.37
CA GLU A 399 -2.55 -20.09 20.98
C GLU A 399 -3.26 -18.72 21.00
N ILE A 400 -4.61 -18.66 20.98
CA ILE A 400 -5.40 -17.42 21.02
C ILE A 400 -6.52 -17.49 22.08
N ALA A 401 -6.70 -16.42 22.85
CA ALA A 401 -7.86 -16.15 23.69
C ALA A 401 -8.83 -15.20 22.98
N TYR A 402 -10.13 -15.42 23.18
CA TYR A 402 -11.21 -14.61 22.64
C TYR A 402 -12.08 -14.05 23.79
N CYS A 403 -12.66 -12.86 23.59
CA CYS A 403 -13.54 -12.22 24.55
C CYS A 403 -14.65 -11.44 23.84
N GLY A 404 -15.92 -11.80 24.08
CA GLY A 404 -17.06 -10.91 23.85
C GLY A 404 -17.30 -10.00 25.06
N THR A 405 -17.88 -8.83 24.86
CA THR A 405 -18.25 -7.88 25.93
C THR A 405 -19.60 -7.24 25.61
N GLY A 406 -20.35 -6.81 26.64
CA GLY A 406 -21.66 -6.20 26.47
C GLY A 406 -22.42 -6.00 27.80
N GLN A 407 -23.66 -5.51 27.75
CA GLN A 407 -24.51 -5.26 28.92
C GLN A 407 -26.01 -5.49 28.67
N PHE A 408 -26.82 -5.38 29.72
CA PHE A 408 -28.27 -5.46 29.66
C PHE A 408 -28.94 -4.50 30.66
N PRO A 409 -29.83 -3.57 30.22
CA PRO A 409 -30.13 -3.27 28.83
C PRO A 409 -28.92 -2.65 28.12
N GLY A 410 -28.84 -2.81 26.80
CA GLY A 410 -27.74 -2.30 25.99
C GLY A 410 -27.79 -0.79 25.74
N GLU A 411 -26.64 -0.16 25.48
CA GLU A 411 -26.51 1.28 25.21
C GLU A 411 -25.57 1.55 24.03
N THR A 412 -26.09 2.19 22.97
CA THR A 412 -25.32 2.51 21.75
C THR A 412 -24.02 3.27 22.04
N LEU A 413 -22.94 2.90 21.34
CA LEU A 413 -21.64 3.58 21.30
C LEU A 413 -20.85 3.52 22.62
N ASP A 414 -20.87 2.37 23.30
CA ASP A 414 -20.13 2.12 24.55
C ASP A 414 -18.82 1.33 24.38
N GLU A 415 -18.42 1.04 23.13
CA GLU A 415 -17.26 0.23 22.73
C GLU A 415 -17.32 -1.26 23.13
N SER A 416 -18.52 -1.82 23.37
CA SER A 416 -18.79 -3.26 23.25
C SER A 416 -18.16 -3.82 21.97
N ALA A 417 -17.49 -4.98 22.06
CA ALA A 417 -16.79 -5.56 20.92
C ALA A 417 -16.46 -7.05 21.10
N PHE A 418 -16.23 -7.74 19.99
CA PHE A 418 -15.48 -8.99 20.02
C PHE A 418 -13.97 -8.68 19.98
N SER A 419 -13.20 -9.28 20.90
CA SER A 419 -11.76 -9.03 21.08
C SER A 419 -10.94 -10.33 21.14
N ALA A 420 -9.64 -10.25 20.80
CA ALA A 420 -8.69 -11.36 20.87
C ALA A 420 -7.35 -10.99 21.55
N SER A 421 -6.66 -11.99 22.10
CA SER A 421 -5.33 -11.87 22.74
C SER A 421 -4.52 -13.16 22.64
N LEU A 422 -3.19 -13.10 22.49
CA LEU A 422 -2.35 -14.32 22.45
C LEU A 422 -2.12 -14.94 23.84
N ASP A 423 -2.28 -14.17 24.91
CA ASP A 423 -1.89 -14.56 26.27
C ASP A 423 -2.82 -14.05 27.38
N GLY A 424 -3.90 -13.35 27.01
CA GLY A 424 -4.84 -12.72 27.93
C GLY A 424 -4.31 -11.48 28.65
N GLU A 425 -3.14 -10.94 28.28
CA GLU A 425 -2.64 -9.66 28.85
C GLU A 425 -3.12 -8.45 28.05
N LYS A 426 -3.16 -8.58 26.72
CA LYS A 426 -3.34 -7.48 25.78
C LYS A 426 -4.33 -7.85 24.73
N TRP A 427 -5.48 -7.20 24.79
CA TRP A 427 -6.62 -7.47 23.94
C TRP A 427 -6.68 -6.45 22.80
N ARG A 428 -7.13 -6.89 21.63
CA ARG A 428 -7.47 -6.06 20.47
C ARG A 428 -8.92 -6.31 20.14
N GLN A 429 -9.67 -5.26 19.83
CA GLN A 429 -10.96 -5.41 19.18
C GLN A 429 -10.72 -5.98 17.77
N MET A 430 -11.42 -7.06 17.42
CA MET A 430 -11.30 -7.74 16.13
C MET A 430 -12.53 -7.51 15.24
N GLY A 431 -13.71 -7.26 15.82
CA GLY A 431 -14.94 -6.94 15.09
C GLY A 431 -16.14 -6.70 16.00
N LEU A 432 -17.33 -6.54 15.41
CA LEU A 432 -18.60 -6.28 16.12
C LEU A 432 -18.55 -5.07 17.08
N MET A 433 -17.75 -4.04 16.74
CA MET A 433 -17.47 -2.91 17.64
C MET A 433 -18.62 -1.89 17.67
N ASP A 434 -19.25 -1.67 18.83
CA ASP A 434 -20.22 -0.59 19.03
C ASP A 434 -19.54 0.76 19.19
N THR A 435 -19.23 1.35 18.03
CA THR A 435 -18.65 2.68 17.90
C THR A 435 -19.06 3.30 16.57
N VAL A 436 -18.68 4.55 16.36
CA VAL A 436 -18.89 5.27 15.10
C VAL A 436 -17.59 5.97 14.72
N ILE A 437 -17.17 5.82 13.46
CA ILE A 437 -15.85 6.29 13.01
C ILE A 437 -15.92 7.15 11.75
N SER A 438 -15.33 8.34 11.86
CA SER A 438 -15.04 9.24 10.74
C SER A 438 -13.58 9.17 10.34
N LEU A 439 -13.28 9.22 9.05
CA LEU A 439 -11.89 9.25 8.55
C LEU A 439 -11.18 10.56 8.93
N ALA A 440 -9.90 10.46 9.31
CA ALA A 440 -9.09 11.63 9.68
C ALA A 440 -7.81 11.78 8.83
N ASP A 441 -6.84 10.89 8.94
CA ASP A 441 -5.55 10.95 8.22
C ASP A 441 -5.16 9.56 7.71
N ILE A 442 -4.27 9.50 6.71
CA ILE A 442 -3.87 8.24 6.06
C ILE A 442 -2.35 8.17 5.92
N ALA A 443 -1.77 6.97 5.91
CA ALA A 443 -0.37 6.75 5.55
C ALA A 443 -0.22 5.41 4.80
N PRO A 444 -0.14 5.42 3.46
CA PRO A 444 0.28 4.25 2.71
C PRO A 444 1.74 3.92 3.02
N VAL A 445 2.08 2.63 3.09
CA VAL A 445 3.47 2.17 3.17
C VAL A 445 4.19 2.45 1.84
N PRO A 446 5.51 2.76 1.82
CA PRO A 446 6.21 3.16 0.59
C PRO A 446 6.12 2.15 -0.57
N ASP A 447 6.06 0.84 -0.28
CA ASP A 447 5.90 -0.22 -1.29
C ASP A 447 4.48 -0.30 -1.90
N GLY A 448 3.45 0.14 -1.18
CA GLY A 448 2.04 0.03 -1.54
C GLY A 448 1.32 -1.23 -1.06
N ASP A 449 1.98 -2.13 -0.31
CA ASP A 449 1.42 -3.42 0.16
C ASP A 449 0.62 -3.30 1.47
N SER A 450 0.54 -2.12 2.08
CA SER A 450 -0.26 -1.84 3.28
C SER A 450 -0.65 -0.36 3.41
N LEU A 451 -1.77 -0.11 4.10
CA LEU A 451 -2.32 1.21 4.34
C LEU A 451 -2.67 1.39 5.82
N PHE A 452 -2.08 2.38 6.48
CA PHE A 452 -2.51 2.82 7.80
C PHE A 452 -3.47 4.00 7.68
N ILE A 453 -4.43 4.10 8.59
CA ILE A 453 -5.31 5.28 8.72
C ILE A 453 -5.54 5.64 10.18
N THR A 454 -5.99 6.87 10.42
CA THR A 454 -6.63 7.28 11.67
C THR A 454 -8.11 7.57 11.44
N THR A 455 -8.92 7.25 12.44
CA THR A 455 -10.34 7.62 12.53
C THR A 455 -10.62 8.32 13.84
N THR A 456 -11.63 9.19 13.85
CA THR A 456 -12.10 9.91 15.03
C THR A 456 -13.50 9.44 15.43
N SER A 457 -13.85 9.56 16.70
CA SER A 457 -15.17 9.18 17.23
C SER A 457 -15.66 10.21 18.24
N PRO A 458 -16.81 10.88 18.03
CA PRO A 458 -17.36 11.83 19.00
C PRO A 458 -18.00 11.17 20.24
N TYR A 459 -17.73 9.88 20.47
CA TYR A 459 -18.30 9.05 21.55
C TYR A 459 -17.28 8.11 22.21
N GLY A 460 -16.27 7.64 21.46
CA GLY A 460 -15.19 6.77 21.93
C GLY A 460 -13.81 7.26 21.46
N PRO A 461 -12.73 6.49 21.66
CA PRO A 461 -11.38 6.91 21.29
C PRO A 461 -11.12 6.88 19.77
N GLU A 462 -10.20 7.73 19.30
CA GLU A 462 -9.61 7.65 17.96
C GLU A 462 -9.09 6.24 17.68
N GLY A 463 -9.35 5.72 16.49
CA GLY A 463 -8.85 4.42 16.03
C GLY A 463 -7.65 4.59 15.10
N ILE A 464 -6.57 3.85 15.34
CA ILE A 464 -5.48 3.69 14.40
C ILE A 464 -5.64 2.31 13.77
N TRP A 465 -5.81 2.25 12.46
CA TRP A 465 -6.13 1.02 11.74
C TRP A 465 -5.07 0.69 10.69
N ARG A 466 -5.01 -0.59 10.30
CA ARG A 466 -4.21 -1.08 9.17
C ARG A 466 -5.05 -1.97 8.27
N SER A 467 -4.98 -1.71 6.97
CA SER A 467 -5.31 -2.68 5.92
C SER A 467 -4.02 -3.25 5.32
N GLY A 468 -4.06 -4.52 4.95
CA GLY A 468 -2.92 -5.25 4.38
C GLY A 468 -3.38 -6.50 3.62
N GLY A 469 -2.68 -6.83 2.53
CA GLY A 469 -3.11 -7.85 1.57
C GLY A 469 -3.60 -7.24 0.24
N ASP A 470 -4.05 -8.09 -0.68
CA ASP A 470 -4.53 -7.70 -2.01
C ASP A 470 -5.97 -8.20 -2.24
N PRO A 471 -6.97 -7.31 -2.39
CA PRO A 471 -6.85 -5.84 -2.37
C PRO A 471 -6.80 -5.23 -0.96
N LEU A 472 -6.24 -4.02 -0.87
CA LEU A 472 -6.38 -3.15 0.30
C LEU A 472 -7.81 -2.57 0.36
N GLY A 473 -8.34 -2.42 1.57
CA GLY A 473 -9.71 -1.93 1.84
C GLY A 473 -10.65 -3.01 2.39
N GLU A 474 -10.63 -4.23 1.81
CA GLU A 474 -11.52 -5.34 2.22
C GLU A 474 -11.31 -5.83 3.67
N ARG A 475 -10.18 -5.50 4.30
CA ARG A 475 -9.75 -6.05 5.61
C ARG A 475 -9.04 -5.00 6.43
N TRP A 476 -9.44 -4.86 7.70
CA TRP A 476 -8.92 -3.84 8.62
C TRP A 476 -8.71 -4.41 10.03
N GLU A 477 -7.65 -3.98 10.70
CA GLU A 477 -7.36 -4.29 12.11
C GLU A 477 -7.20 -2.97 12.91
N ARG A 478 -7.87 -2.82 14.06
CA ARG A 478 -7.65 -1.68 14.98
C ARG A 478 -6.41 -1.97 15.83
N LEU A 479 -5.33 -1.25 15.56
CA LEU A 479 -4.01 -1.47 16.15
C LEU A 479 -3.77 -0.70 17.45
N LEU A 480 -4.44 0.44 17.61
CA LEU A 480 -4.38 1.29 18.80
C LEU A 480 -5.66 2.11 18.93
N THR A 481 -6.10 2.33 20.16
CA THR A 481 -7.06 3.36 20.55
C THR A 481 -6.33 4.56 21.17
N MET A 482 -6.69 5.79 20.78
CA MET A 482 -6.18 7.03 21.37
C MET A 482 -7.35 7.86 21.91
N ASP A 483 -7.38 8.06 23.22
CA ASP A 483 -8.34 8.95 23.90
C ASP A 483 -7.82 10.39 23.82
N THR A 484 -8.27 11.19 22.84
CA THR A 484 -7.79 12.57 22.61
C THR A 484 -8.72 13.65 23.14
N ASP A 485 -8.15 14.78 23.57
CA ASP A 485 -8.91 16.00 23.98
C ASP A 485 -9.39 16.80 22.73
N SER A 486 -9.06 16.37 21.50
CA SER A 486 -9.16 17.17 20.27
C SER A 486 -10.00 16.56 19.14
N ASP A 487 -10.55 15.36 19.31
CA ASP A 487 -11.25 14.58 18.27
C ASP A 487 -10.41 14.46 16.97
N ALA A 488 -9.09 14.29 17.09
CA ALA A 488 -8.16 14.39 15.95
C ALA A 488 -6.80 13.69 16.16
N ALA A 489 -6.52 12.64 15.38
CA ALA A 489 -5.21 11.96 15.37
C ALA A 489 -4.57 11.98 13.96
N ILE A 490 -3.25 12.22 13.91
CA ILE A 490 -2.41 12.11 12.71
C ILE A 490 -1.43 10.95 12.83
N LEU A 491 -1.00 10.42 11.69
CA LEU A 491 -0.05 9.29 11.63
C LEU A 491 1.06 9.54 10.59
N ARG A 492 2.31 9.22 10.95
CA ARG A 492 3.48 9.40 10.08
C ARG A 492 4.42 8.20 10.19
N LEU A 493 4.89 7.73 9.03
CA LEU A 493 5.93 6.72 8.91
C LEU A 493 7.32 7.37 8.96
N SER A 494 8.34 6.59 9.30
CA SER A 494 9.75 6.95 9.13
C SER A 494 10.12 7.16 7.65
N LEU A 495 11.05 8.09 7.38
CA LEU A 495 11.74 8.16 6.08
C LEU A 495 12.45 6.84 5.71
N ASN A 496 12.85 6.06 6.72
CA ASN A 496 13.51 4.77 6.57
C ASN A 496 12.57 3.58 6.91
N TYR A 497 11.25 3.74 6.74
CA TYR A 497 10.26 2.73 7.15
C TYR A 497 10.56 1.32 6.63
N ASP A 498 11.02 1.20 5.38
CA ASP A 498 11.36 -0.09 4.76
C ASP A 498 12.51 -0.84 5.47
N ASP A 499 13.34 -0.13 6.25
CA ASP A 499 14.43 -0.66 7.08
C ASP A 499 14.07 -0.70 8.59
N ASP A 500 13.24 0.23 9.10
CA ASP A 500 13.00 0.44 10.55
C ASP A 500 11.56 0.20 11.06
N ASP A 501 10.59 -0.08 10.18
CA ASP A 501 9.18 -0.36 10.49
C ASP A 501 8.49 0.67 11.43
N THR A 502 9.04 1.89 11.53
CA THR A 502 8.68 2.85 12.59
C THR A 502 7.54 3.77 12.21
N ILE A 503 6.55 3.85 13.11
CA ILE A 503 5.32 4.65 12.99
C ILE A 503 5.14 5.50 14.24
N TYR A 504 4.79 6.77 14.07
CA TYR A 504 4.26 7.60 15.14
C TYR A 504 2.81 7.98 14.88
N ALA A 505 1.98 7.87 15.93
CA ALA A 505 0.63 8.41 15.99
C ALA A 505 0.62 9.55 17.03
N ALA A 506 -0.04 10.67 16.72
CA ALA A 506 -0.10 11.83 17.60
C ALA A 506 -1.45 12.55 17.52
N GLU A 507 -1.87 13.09 18.66
CA GLU A 507 -3.03 13.98 18.82
C GLU A 507 -2.76 15.34 18.18
N ALA A 508 -3.62 15.79 17.26
CA ALA A 508 -3.46 17.07 16.56
C ALA A 508 -4.12 18.21 17.34
N GLY A 509 -3.30 19.11 17.88
CA GLY A 509 -3.69 20.22 18.77
C GLY A 509 -3.37 19.96 20.24
N GLY A 510 -3.28 18.70 20.66
CA GLY A 510 -2.88 18.28 22.00
C GLY A 510 -1.43 17.77 22.07
N ASP A 511 -1.14 16.85 22.99
CA ASP A 511 0.23 16.36 23.23
C ASP A 511 0.33 14.85 23.56
N LEU A 512 -0.74 14.07 23.38
CA LEU A 512 -0.73 12.61 23.39
C LEU A 512 -0.02 12.06 22.14
N MET A 513 0.82 11.05 22.33
CA MET A 513 1.63 10.47 21.26
C MET A 513 2.01 9.02 21.60
N ALA A 514 2.02 8.15 20.59
CA ALA A 514 2.48 6.77 20.68
C ALA A 514 3.41 6.43 19.52
N VAL A 515 4.30 5.45 19.73
CA VAL A 515 5.24 4.94 18.72
C VAL A 515 5.12 3.44 18.57
N SER A 516 5.26 2.95 17.35
CA SER A 516 5.47 1.53 17.03
C SER A 516 6.77 1.37 16.25
N TYR A 517 7.50 0.28 16.50
CA TYR A 517 8.75 -0.10 15.82
C TYR A 517 8.60 -1.45 15.09
N ASN A 518 7.36 -1.81 14.73
CA ASN A 518 7.02 -3.10 14.12
C ASN A 518 5.71 -3.06 13.33
N ARG A 519 5.55 -2.08 12.43
CA ARG A 519 4.37 -1.94 11.54
C ARG A 519 3.04 -1.83 12.29
N GLY A 520 3.06 -1.16 13.44
CA GLY A 520 1.88 -0.97 14.29
C GLY A 520 1.47 -2.21 15.10
N ASN A 521 2.22 -3.33 15.07
CA ASN A 521 1.85 -4.55 15.79
C ASN A 521 2.00 -4.45 17.32
N SER A 522 2.68 -3.42 17.83
CA SER A 522 2.68 -3.03 19.25
C SER A 522 3.07 -1.56 19.40
N TRP A 523 2.53 -0.89 20.42
CA TRP A 523 2.69 0.55 20.65
C TRP A 523 3.26 0.87 22.04
N GLU A 524 4.08 1.92 22.12
CA GLU A 524 4.58 2.51 23.37
C GLU A 524 4.13 3.97 23.50
N TRP A 525 3.52 4.32 24.63
CA TRP A 525 3.09 5.69 24.94
C TRP A 525 4.28 6.62 25.24
N CYS A 526 4.40 7.71 24.47
CA CYS A 526 5.49 8.68 24.61
C CYS A 526 5.31 9.55 25.86
N ARG A 527 5.99 9.18 26.95
CA ARG A 527 5.86 9.84 28.28
C ARG A 527 6.34 11.30 28.37
N SER A 528 6.91 11.83 27.29
CA SER A 528 7.47 13.18 27.19
C SER A 528 6.57 14.02 26.30
N LYS A 529 5.80 14.93 26.89
CA LYS A 529 4.84 15.77 26.15
C LYS A 529 5.59 16.82 25.27
N PRO A 530 5.42 16.82 23.93
CA PRO A 530 6.03 17.85 23.06
C PRO A 530 5.40 19.24 23.26
N GLY A 531 4.15 19.30 23.72
CA GLY A 531 3.27 20.46 23.63
C GLY A 531 2.34 20.36 22.41
N PRO A 532 1.39 21.30 22.23
CA PRO A 532 0.39 21.28 21.16
C PRO A 532 0.96 20.98 19.77
N VAL A 533 0.73 19.76 19.28
CA VAL A 533 1.19 19.29 17.97
C VAL A 533 0.38 19.96 16.86
N ILE A 534 1.03 20.45 15.80
CA ILE A 534 0.38 20.82 14.53
C ILE A 534 0.55 19.68 13.52
N ASP A 535 1.78 19.22 13.38
CA ASP A 535 2.19 18.11 12.52
C ASP A 535 3.45 17.45 13.11
N ILE A 536 3.79 16.25 12.64
CA ILE A 536 5.02 15.55 13.03
C ILE A 536 5.75 15.03 11.77
N ALA A 537 7.04 14.72 11.90
CA ALA A 537 7.77 14.01 10.85
C ALA A 537 8.87 13.15 11.48
N VAL A 538 9.07 11.95 10.93
CA VAL A 538 9.92 10.90 11.50
C VAL A 538 11.06 10.62 10.51
N GLY A 539 12.31 10.83 10.95
CA GLY A 539 13.49 10.58 10.11
C GLY A 539 14.04 9.17 10.26
N ASN A 540 13.97 8.59 11.46
CA ASN A 540 14.38 7.22 11.81
C ASN A 540 13.82 6.86 13.20
N GLU A 541 13.99 5.61 13.65
CA GLU A 541 13.61 5.09 14.99
C GLU A 541 13.95 6.05 16.16
N ASP A 542 15.08 6.75 16.12
CA ASP A 542 15.52 7.68 17.18
C ASP A 542 14.99 9.12 16.98
N THR A 543 14.70 9.53 15.74
CA THR A 543 14.61 10.93 15.33
C THR A 543 13.23 11.34 14.84
N ILE A 544 12.47 11.99 15.72
CA ILE A 544 11.17 12.63 15.42
C ILE A 544 11.24 14.14 15.62
N TYR A 545 10.54 14.87 14.75
CA TYR A 545 10.29 16.30 14.82
C TYR A 545 8.80 16.57 15.03
N VAL A 546 8.48 17.71 15.67
CA VAL A 546 7.10 18.15 15.93
C VAL A 546 7.00 19.65 15.64
N ALA A 547 6.01 20.06 14.85
CA ALA A 547 5.60 21.45 14.67
C ALA A 547 4.64 21.89 15.78
N LEU A 548 4.80 23.13 16.24
CA LEU A 548 4.10 23.71 17.39
C LEU A 548 3.65 25.16 17.09
N PRO A 549 2.58 25.66 17.74
CA PRO A 549 2.11 27.03 17.60
C PRO A 549 3.15 28.11 17.87
N ALA A 550 2.89 29.30 17.34
CA ALA A 550 3.77 30.48 17.30
C ALA A 550 5.09 30.26 16.54
N GLY A 551 5.09 29.40 15.51
CA GLY A 551 6.21 29.26 14.58
C GLY A 551 7.37 28.39 15.07
N TYR A 552 7.13 27.48 16.03
CA TYR A 552 8.19 26.68 16.67
C TYR A 552 8.19 25.23 16.21
N ILE A 553 9.37 24.61 16.19
CA ILE A 553 9.51 23.14 16.19
C ILE A 553 10.22 22.64 17.45
N ARG A 554 10.09 21.33 17.72
CA ARG A 554 10.98 20.55 18.59
C ARG A 554 11.52 19.34 17.84
N LYS A 555 12.69 18.87 18.28
CA LYS A 555 13.33 17.63 17.85
C LYS A 555 13.47 16.67 19.04
N SER A 556 13.31 15.39 18.81
CA SER A 556 13.85 14.31 19.65
C SER A 556 14.94 13.57 18.89
N SER A 557 15.79 12.84 19.61
CA SER A 557 16.90 12.04 19.07
C SER A 557 17.16 10.87 20.02
N ASN A 558 16.06 10.30 20.50
CA ASN A 558 15.91 9.16 21.39
C ASN A 558 14.43 8.72 21.49
N GLY A 559 13.76 8.52 20.35
CA GLY A 559 12.41 7.92 20.29
C GLY A 559 11.33 8.68 21.07
N ALA A 560 11.30 10.02 21.00
CA ALA A 560 10.44 10.90 21.80
C ALA A 560 10.62 10.82 23.34
N PHE A 561 11.59 10.06 23.86
CA PHE A 561 11.85 9.95 25.30
C PHE A 561 12.22 11.29 25.94
N THR A 562 12.96 12.14 25.22
CA THR A 562 13.20 13.54 25.59
C THR A 562 13.13 14.49 24.40
N TRP A 563 12.55 15.66 24.62
CA TRP A 563 12.52 16.76 23.64
C TRP A 563 13.67 17.75 23.86
N GLN A 564 14.24 18.21 22.74
CA GLN A 564 15.19 19.32 22.73
C GLN A 564 14.46 20.67 22.94
N GLY A 565 15.22 21.76 23.05
CA GLY A 565 14.67 23.11 23.15
C GLY A 565 13.89 23.52 21.89
N MET A 566 12.87 24.36 22.05
CA MET A 566 12.08 24.88 20.94
C MET A 566 12.95 25.77 20.02
N VAL A 567 12.89 25.52 18.71
CA VAL A 567 13.58 26.30 17.68
C VAL A 567 12.54 27.07 16.88
N TYR A 568 12.74 28.38 16.72
CA TYR A 568 11.83 29.25 15.95
C TYR A 568 12.16 29.15 14.46
N THR A 569 11.18 28.78 13.63
CA THR A 569 11.32 28.56 12.19
C THR A 569 11.51 29.83 11.37
N ARG A 570 11.31 31.01 11.98
CA ARG A 570 11.14 32.36 11.38
C ARG A 570 9.70 32.71 11.04
N LEU A 571 8.91 31.74 10.59
CA LEU A 571 7.48 31.91 10.30
C LEU A 571 6.72 32.25 11.59
N PRO A 572 5.61 33.02 11.53
CA PRO A 572 4.84 33.39 12.72
C PRO A 572 3.97 32.24 13.22
N GLU A 573 3.52 31.36 12.32
CA GLU A 573 2.77 30.12 12.55
C GLU A 573 3.20 29.08 11.50
N ILE A 574 2.91 27.79 11.75
CA ILE A 574 3.22 26.68 10.84
C ILE A 574 1.89 26.05 10.37
N ASN A 575 1.80 25.73 9.08
CA ASN A 575 0.76 24.86 8.53
C ASN A 575 1.23 23.40 8.50
N MET A 576 2.35 23.14 7.81
CA MET A 576 2.95 21.81 7.65
C MET A 576 4.47 21.90 7.64
N PHE A 577 5.16 20.77 7.82
CA PHE A 577 6.58 20.68 7.50
C PHE A 577 6.92 19.29 6.95
N THR A 578 7.97 19.20 6.16
CA THR A 578 8.44 17.94 5.58
C THR A 578 9.95 17.80 5.73
N LEU A 579 10.41 16.55 5.85
CA LEU A 579 11.81 16.18 5.82
C LEU A 579 12.18 15.82 4.38
N VAL A 580 13.30 16.34 3.88
CA VAL A 580 13.87 15.94 2.59
C VAL A 580 14.93 14.86 2.80
N ASP A 581 15.60 14.92 3.96
CA ASP A 581 16.60 13.97 4.46
C ASP A 581 16.81 14.23 5.98
N GLU A 582 17.81 13.61 6.60
CA GLU A 582 18.08 13.76 8.04
C GLU A 582 18.54 15.18 8.47
N GLU A 583 19.12 15.97 7.55
CA GLU A 583 19.61 17.33 7.80
C GLU A 583 18.67 18.43 7.27
N THR A 584 17.84 18.12 6.27
CA THR A 584 17.05 19.11 5.52
C THR A 584 15.56 19.07 5.87
N ILE A 585 15.03 20.23 6.25
CA ILE A 585 13.62 20.41 6.63
C ILE A 585 13.03 21.60 5.88
N LEU A 586 11.85 21.43 5.28
CA LEU A 586 11.05 22.52 4.69
C LEU A 586 9.79 22.76 5.52
N VAL A 587 9.42 24.02 5.73
CA VAL A 587 8.28 24.43 6.57
C VAL A 587 7.40 25.39 5.78
N GLY A 588 6.10 25.08 5.68
CA GLY A 588 5.08 25.98 5.13
C GLY A 588 4.33 26.68 6.26
N GLY A 589 4.19 28.00 6.17
CA GLY A 589 3.41 28.81 7.10
C GLY A 589 1.93 28.90 6.70
N SER A 590 1.17 29.77 7.39
CA SER A 590 -0.23 30.08 7.08
C SER A 590 -0.44 31.47 6.44
N SER A 591 0.65 32.14 6.05
CA SER A 591 0.65 33.48 5.47
C SER A 591 1.38 33.54 4.12
N GLY A 592 1.36 32.46 3.34
CA GLY A 592 2.09 32.36 2.07
C GLY A 592 3.63 32.30 2.23
N ASP A 593 4.11 32.03 3.44
CA ASP A 593 5.51 32.11 3.85
C ASP A 593 6.17 30.73 3.99
N VAL A 594 7.47 30.64 3.70
CA VAL A 594 8.25 29.39 3.67
C VAL A 594 9.58 29.56 4.38
N ALA A 595 9.96 28.57 5.18
CA ALA A 595 11.27 28.49 5.82
C ALA A 595 11.93 27.13 5.58
N TYR A 596 13.25 27.07 5.75
CA TYR A 596 14.02 25.84 5.63
C TYR A 596 15.16 25.74 6.66
N SER A 597 15.56 24.52 6.97
CA SER A 597 16.77 24.15 7.72
C SER A 597 17.61 23.21 6.86
N THR A 598 18.94 23.30 7.01
CA THR A 598 19.93 22.34 6.46
C THR A 598 20.94 21.96 7.55
N ASP A 599 20.48 21.90 8.81
CA ASP A 599 21.28 21.57 10.00
C ASP A 599 20.53 20.66 10.98
N GLY A 600 19.57 19.88 10.45
CA GLY A 600 18.74 18.94 11.21
C GLY A 600 17.81 19.64 12.19
N GLY A 601 17.29 20.82 11.82
CA GLY A 601 16.37 21.62 12.62
C GLY A 601 17.01 22.43 13.76
N ALA A 602 18.34 22.60 13.77
CA ALA A 602 19.04 23.38 14.79
C ALA A 602 18.91 24.90 14.56
N SER A 603 18.73 25.34 13.31
CA SER A 603 18.37 26.70 12.93
C SER A 603 17.62 26.75 11.60
N PHE A 604 16.87 27.84 11.37
CA PHE A 604 16.06 28.05 10.17
C PHE A 604 16.33 29.41 9.52
N ALA A 605 16.23 29.41 8.20
CA ALA A 605 16.19 30.58 7.33
C ALA A 605 14.79 30.72 6.70
N GLU A 606 14.28 31.95 6.72
CA GLU A 606 13.08 32.39 6.01
C GLU A 606 13.45 32.61 4.53
N ILE A 607 12.59 32.24 3.59
CA ILE A 607 12.74 32.57 2.17
C ILE A 607 12.24 34.01 1.96
N GLU A 608 12.97 34.83 1.19
CA GLU A 608 12.62 36.24 1.03
C GLU A 608 11.43 36.40 0.07
N GLY A 609 10.29 36.79 0.63
CA GLY A 609 9.03 36.95 -0.10
C GLY A 609 7.97 35.93 0.34
N VAL A 610 6.76 36.09 -0.20
CA VAL A 610 5.62 35.21 0.06
C VAL A 610 4.97 34.82 -1.26
N ILE A 611 4.43 33.60 -1.33
CA ILE A 611 3.70 33.11 -2.51
C ILE A 611 2.29 33.69 -2.58
N GLY A 612 1.77 33.84 -3.80
CA GLY A 612 0.44 34.39 -4.06
C GLY A 612 0.24 35.78 -3.43
N ASN A 613 -0.75 35.90 -2.53
CA ASN A 613 -1.13 37.17 -1.90
C ASN A 613 -0.59 37.35 -0.46
N GLY A 614 0.28 36.48 0.04
CA GLY A 614 0.78 36.55 1.42
C GLY A 614 -0.27 36.16 2.48
N THR A 615 -1.08 35.16 2.15
CA THR A 615 -2.15 34.59 2.97
C THR A 615 -2.39 33.15 2.56
N GLY A 616 -2.82 32.29 3.48
CA GLY A 616 -3.24 30.93 3.18
C GLY A 616 -2.21 29.89 3.60
N ASP A 617 -2.70 28.67 3.79
CA ASP A 617 -1.93 27.54 4.28
C ASP A 617 -1.02 27.02 3.18
N VAL A 618 0.29 27.02 3.45
CA VAL A 618 1.31 26.66 2.46
C VAL A 618 1.57 25.16 2.50
N GLN A 619 1.42 24.52 1.35
CA GLN A 619 2.06 23.24 1.04
C GLN A 619 3.46 23.51 0.51
N VAL A 620 4.48 22.74 0.92
CA VAL A 620 5.85 22.85 0.39
C VAL A 620 6.50 21.48 0.24
N VAL A 621 7.14 21.25 -0.91
CA VAL A 621 7.86 20.01 -1.23
C VAL A 621 9.20 20.32 -1.89
N ALA A 622 10.18 19.44 -1.67
CA ALA A 622 11.46 19.48 -2.36
C ALA A 622 11.36 18.88 -3.77
N ASP A 623 12.24 19.33 -4.66
CA ASP A 623 12.49 18.65 -5.93
C ASP A 623 13.26 17.32 -5.74
N ALA A 624 13.04 16.34 -6.62
CA ALA A 624 13.69 15.02 -6.53
C ALA A 624 15.23 15.05 -6.58
N ASN A 625 15.85 16.11 -7.13
CA ASN A 625 17.30 16.34 -7.12
C ASN A 625 17.68 17.53 -6.20
N PHE A 626 16.91 17.82 -5.14
CA PHE A 626 17.15 18.96 -4.24
C PHE A 626 18.60 19.10 -3.77
N GLN A 627 19.28 18.00 -3.43
CA GLN A 627 20.69 18.02 -3.00
C GLN A 627 21.69 18.43 -4.11
N GLU A 628 21.28 18.44 -5.38
CA GLU A 628 22.08 18.95 -6.50
C GLU A 628 21.68 20.37 -6.94
N ASN A 629 20.40 20.75 -6.80
CA ASN A 629 19.85 21.97 -7.40
C ASN A 629 19.24 22.98 -6.42
N GLY A 630 18.90 22.60 -5.19
CA GLY A 630 18.24 23.44 -4.19
C GLY A 630 16.81 23.88 -4.54
N THR A 631 16.14 23.21 -5.48
CA THR A 631 14.81 23.60 -5.98
C THR A 631 13.69 23.10 -5.06
N ILE A 632 12.74 23.96 -4.76
CA ILE A 632 11.51 23.62 -4.03
C ILE A 632 10.28 24.13 -4.77
N TYR A 633 9.13 23.52 -4.47
CA TYR A 633 7.82 23.90 -4.97
C TYR A 633 6.88 24.18 -3.79
N ALA A 634 6.08 25.24 -3.89
CA ALA A 634 5.12 25.63 -2.86
C ALA A 634 3.80 26.13 -3.48
N ALA A 635 2.69 25.91 -2.79
CA ALA A 635 1.34 26.32 -3.20
C ALA A 635 0.48 26.64 -1.98
N THR A 636 -0.68 27.29 -2.17
CA THR A 636 -1.61 27.60 -1.06
C THR A 636 -2.97 26.93 -1.23
N ASN A 637 -3.70 26.80 -0.12
CA ASN A 637 -5.11 26.41 -0.10
C ASN A 637 -6.08 27.47 -0.68
N LEU A 638 -5.60 28.61 -1.17
CA LEU A 638 -6.46 29.69 -1.68
C LEU A 638 -6.80 29.53 -3.17
N PRO A 639 -8.05 29.84 -3.60
CA PRO A 639 -8.47 29.73 -5.00
C PRO A 639 -7.61 30.58 -5.94
N ASP A 640 -7.16 29.95 -7.02
CA ASP A 640 -6.27 30.49 -8.05
C ASP A 640 -4.95 31.04 -7.47
N GLY A 641 -4.49 30.46 -6.35
CA GLY A 641 -3.29 30.88 -5.62
C GLY A 641 -1.95 30.47 -6.26
N GLY A 642 -1.98 29.55 -7.22
CA GLY A 642 -0.83 29.11 -8.03
C GLY A 642 0.15 28.16 -7.35
N ILE A 643 0.96 27.50 -8.19
CA ILE A 643 2.10 26.66 -7.85
C ILE A 643 3.38 27.44 -8.19
N TRP A 644 4.26 27.57 -7.19
CA TRP A 644 5.42 28.45 -7.22
C TRP A 644 6.72 27.67 -7.05
N ARG A 645 7.76 28.08 -7.77
CA ARG A 645 9.11 27.53 -7.77
C ARG A 645 10.08 28.51 -7.10
N TRP A 646 11.00 27.97 -6.30
CA TRP A 646 12.14 28.71 -5.75
C TRP A 646 13.41 27.84 -5.80
N VAL A 647 14.55 28.46 -6.08
CA VAL A 647 15.87 27.80 -6.10
C VAL A 647 16.74 28.41 -5.01
N ILE A 648 17.02 27.64 -3.95
CA ILE A 648 17.70 28.12 -2.74
C ILE A 648 19.09 28.66 -3.07
N SER A 649 19.39 29.87 -2.57
CA SER A 649 20.61 30.65 -2.87
C SER A 649 20.77 31.13 -4.33
N ILE A 650 19.75 30.98 -5.20
CA ILE A 650 19.80 31.41 -6.61
C ILE A 650 18.64 32.35 -6.97
N SER A 651 17.40 32.05 -6.55
CA SER A 651 16.24 32.93 -6.74
C SER A 651 16.36 34.24 -5.94
N GLU A 652 15.89 35.34 -6.54
CA GLU A 652 15.65 36.62 -5.86
C GLU A 652 14.14 36.91 -5.66
N GLU A 653 13.27 36.20 -6.37
CA GLU A 653 11.80 36.24 -6.27
C GLU A 653 11.21 34.86 -6.59
N TRP A 654 9.97 34.60 -6.16
CA TRP A 654 9.23 33.36 -6.47
C TRP A 654 8.68 33.39 -7.90
N GLU A 655 8.78 32.27 -8.60
CA GLU A 655 8.33 32.09 -9.99
C GLU A 655 7.07 31.23 -10.02
N GLN A 656 5.95 31.73 -10.54
CA GLN A 656 4.77 30.89 -10.74
C GLN A 656 4.97 30.00 -11.99
N ILE A 657 4.71 28.70 -11.88
CA ILE A 657 4.89 27.74 -12.98
C ILE A 657 3.58 27.27 -13.63
N ASP A 658 2.43 27.58 -13.04
CA ASP A 658 1.09 27.17 -13.48
C ASP A 658 0.20 28.36 -13.91
N GLU A 659 0.79 29.49 -14.32
CA GLU A 659 0.05 30.71 -14.73
C GLU A 659 -1.10 30.37 -15.69
N SER A 660 -0.86 29.50 -16.67
CA SER A 660 -1.83 29.06 -17.69
C SER A 660 -3.06 28.34 -17.16
N ILE A 661 -3.03 27.82 -15.93
CA ILE A 661 -4.19 27.24 -15.24
C ILE A 661 -4.90 28.32 -14.42
N THR A 662 -4.17 29.10 -13.63
CA THR A 662 -4.77 30.16 -12.77
C THR A 662 -5.42 31.30 -13.57
N ASP A 663 -4.94 31.59 -14.79
CA ASP A 663 -5.53 32.62 -15.67
C ASP A 663 -6.95 32.24 -16.17
N LEU A 664 -7.37 30.98 -15.98
CA LEU A 664 -8.72 30.50 -16.26
C LEU A 664 -9.74 31.00 -15.21
N GLN A 665 -9.29 31.24 -13.97
CA GLN A 665 -10.12 31.68 -12.82
C GLN A 665 -11.23 30.68 -12.44
N ASP A 666 -10.91 29.39 -12.55
CA ASP A 666 -11.81 28.26 -12.22
C ASP A 666 -11.73 27.82 -10.75
N GLY A 667 -10.96 28.53 -9.90
CA GLY A 667 -10.98 28.41 -8.45
C GLY A 667 -10.06 27.34 -7.87
N GLN A 668 -8.89 27.10 -8.47
CA GLN A 668 -7.95 26.04 -8.09
C GLN A 668 -7.32 26.30 -6.71
N SER A 669 -7.61 25.46 -5.72
CA SER A 669 -6.99 25.50 -4.37
C SER A 669 -6.14 24.24 -4.15
N ILE A 670 -4.96 24.34 -3.51
CA ILE A 670 -4.09 23.16 -3.29
C ILE A 670 -4.10 22.71 -1.82
N SER A 671 -4.47 21.45 -1.55
CA SER A 671 -4.45 20.82 -0.21
C SER A 671 -3.31 19.82 0.02
N GLY A 672 -2.51 19.52 -1.01
CA GLY A 672 -1.32 18.69 -0.88
C GLY A 672 -0.36 18.85 -2.06
N LEU A 673 0.94 18.85 -1.78
CA LEU A 673 2.00 18.74 -2.79
C LEU A 673 2.84 17.49 -2.51
N THR A 674 3.18 16.73 -3.55
CA THR A 674 4.20 15.68 -3.45
C THR A 674 5.04 15.59 -4.73
N MET A 675 6.21 14.96 -4.61
CA MET A 675 7.22 14.84 -5.66
C MET A 675 7.57 13.38 -5.86
N GLY A 676 7.29 12.85 -7.06
CA GLY A 676 7.74 11.51 -7.45
C GLY A 676 9.28 11.45 -7.51
N PRO A 677 9.92 10.33 -7.12
CA PRO A 677 11.38 10.21 -7.10
C PRO A 677 12.04 10.35 -8.49
N GLU A 678 11.26 10.27 -9.56
CA GLU A 678 11.68 10.57 -10.95
C GLU A 678 11.62 12.06 -11.33
N GLY A 679 11.00 12.92 -10.51
CA GLY A 679 10.85 14.37 -10.77
C GLY A 679 9.44 14.84 -11.19
N THR A 680 8.42 13.99 -11.11
CA THR A 680 7.03 14.41 -11.38
C THR A 680 6.46 15.18 -10.18
N LEU A 681 5.98 16.40 -10.39
CA LEU A 681 5.26 17.17 -9.38
C LEU A 681 3.76 16.84 -9.43
N TYR A 682 3.15 16.60 -8.27
CA TYR A 682 1.72 16.37 -8.11
C TYR A 682 1.14 17.38 -7.11
N ALA A 683 0.02 18.00 -7.46
CA ALA A 683 -0.71 18.93 -6.61
C ALA A 683 -2.19 18.53 -6.51
N LEU A 684 -2.62 18.19 -5.29
CA LEU A 684 -3.99 17.79 -4.98
C LEU A 684 -4.89 19.02 -4.88
N ARG A 685 -5.99 19.02 -5.64
CA ARG A 685 -6.97 20.10 -5.68
C ARG A 685 -7.98 19.91 -4.54
N LEU A 686 -8.08 20.92 -3.68
CA LEU A 686 -8.97 20.94 -2.52
C LEU A 686 -10.44 20.99 -2.96
N GLU A 687 -10.73 21.82 -3.97
CA GLU A 687 -12.11 22.16 -4.31
C GLU A 687 -12.88 21.01 -5.00
N PRO A 688 -14.22 20.95 -4.84
CA PRO A 688 -14.97 19.75 -5.22
C PRO A 688 -14.86 19.36 -6.69
N ALA A 689 -14.65 18.07 -6.91
CA ALA A 689 -14.50 17.44 -8.20
C ALA A 689 -15.72 17.65 -9.10
N THR A 690 -15.42 17.90 -10.38
CA THR A 690 -16.38 17.89 -11.48
C THR A 690 -15.66 17.40 -12.73
N GLY A 691 -16.38 17.25 -13.85
CA GLY A 691 -15.78 16.92 -15.16
C GLY A 691 -14.68 17.87 -15.70
N SER A 692 -14.29 18.93 -14.97
CA SER A 692 -13.12 19.78 -15.29
C SER A 692 -12.31 20.29 -14.08
N ASN A 693 -12.69 19.97 -12.83
CA ASN A 693 -12.11 20.52 -11.60
C ASN A 693 -11.91 19.42 -10.55
N GLY A 694 -11.19 19.71 -9.45
CA GLY A 694 -10.81 18.73 -8.43
C GLY A 694 -9.83 17.65 -8.92
N GLY A 695 -9.57 16.65 -8.10
CA GLY A 695 -8.57 15.62 -8.38
C GLY A 695 -7.14 16.12 -8.16
N ILE A 696 -6.21 15.72 -9.02
CA ILE A 696 -4.81 16.19 -8.99
C ILE A 696 -4.50 16.97 -10.27
N VAL A 697 -3.66 18.01 -10.21
CA VAL A 697 -2.88 18.46 -11.37
C VAL A 697 -1.44 17.98 -11.24
N ARG A 698 -0.87 17.56 -12.35
CA ARG A 698 0.43 16.89 -12.42
C ARG A 698 1.32 17.61 -13.45
N SER A 699 2.62 17.66 -13.20
CA SER A 699 3.62 18.10 -14.19
C SER A 699 4.81 17.16 -14.24
N LEU A 700 5.17 16.77 -15.46
CA LEU A 700 6.33 15.92 -15.78
C LEU A 700 7.62 16.70 -16.01
N ASN A 701 7.54 18.03 -16.12
CA ASN A 701 8.67 18.90 -16.44
C ASN A 701 8.70 20.20 -15.60
N PRO A 702 8.45 20.16 -14.27
CA PRO A 702 8.34 21.36 -13.41
C PRO A 702 9.66 22.13 -13.26
N ARG A 703 10.75 21.67 -13.87
CA ARG A 703 12.07 22.32 -13.95
C ARG A 703 12.31 23.09 -15.26
N GLU A 704 11.39 23.13 -16.23
CA GLU A 704 11.63 23.87 -17.48
C GLU A 704 11.83 25.37 -17.21
N ALA A 705 12.77 25.97 -17.95
CA ALA A 705 13.40 27.23 -17.58
C ALA A 705 12.52 28.49 -17.77
N GLU A 706 11.36 28.34 -18.41
CA GLU A 706 10.36 29.39 -18.61
C GLU A 706 8.99 28.77 -18.28
N ALA A 707 8.14 29.46 -17.51
CA ALA A 707 6.82 28.92 -17.11
C ALA A 707 5.91 28.54 -18.31
N GLU A 708 6.06 29.20 -19.47
CA GLU A 708 5.31 28.86 -20.69
C GLU A 708 5.75 27.54 -21.38
N ASP A 709 6.91 26.97 -21.00
CA ASP A 709 7.39 25.64 -21.45
C ASP A 709 7.02 24.51 -20.44
N VAL A 710 6.47 24.82 -19.25
CA VAL A 710 6.02 23.82 -18.25
C VAL A 710 4.65 23.25 -18.65
N GLU A 711 4.56 21.92 -18.75
CA GLU A 711 3.34 21.21 -19.14
C GLU A 711 2.64 20.63 -17.90
N PHE A 712 1.31 20.79 -17.83
CA PHE A 712 0.46 20.22 -16.79
C PHE A 712 -0.69 19.42 -17.41
N ASP A 713 -1.09 18.34 -16.73
CA ASP A 713 -2.33 17.59 -16.99
C ASP A 713 -3.23 17.48 -15.75
N LEU A 714 -4.54 17.37 -15.99
CA LEU A 714 -5.57 17.21 -14.96
C LEU A 714 -5.89 15.71 -14.81
N VAL A 715 -5.82 15.23 -13.58
CA VAL A 715 -6.02 13.84 -13.19
C VAL A 715 -7.28 13.74 -12.35
N ASN A 716 -8.43 13.65 -13.01
CA ASN A 716 -9.76 13.52 -12.39
C ASN A 716 -10.64 12.42 -13.02
N ASP A 717 -10.13 11.56 -13.91
CA ASP A 717 -10.96 10.50 -14.49
C ASP A 717 -11.43 9.51 -13.42
N ARG A 718 -12.70 9.14 -13.51
CA ARG A 718 -13.52 8.37 -12.55
C ARG A 718 -13.75 8.98 -11.17
N LEU A 719 -13.14 10.11 -10.82
CA LEU A 719 -13.41 10.76 -9.56
C LEU A 719 -14.89 11.23 -9.51
N PRO A 720 -15.67 10.88 -8.47
CA PRO A 720 -17.10 11.25 -8.41
C PRO A 720 -17.36 12.77 -8.34
N ASP A 721 -18.42 13.23 -9.02
CA ASP A 721 -18.89 14.63 -8.93
C ASP A 721 -19.15 15.00 -7.45
N GLY A 722 -18.39 15.95 -6.92
CA GLY A 722 -18.51 16.44 -5.54
C GLY A 722 -17.59 15.78 -4.51
N ALA A 723 -16.67 14.88 -4.93
CA ALA A 723 -15.54 14.45 -4.10
C ALA A 723 -14.61 15.64 -3.79
N THR A 724 -14.06 15.75 -2.60
CA THR A 724 -13.30 16.94 -2.16
C THR A 724 -12.21 16.55 -1.16
N PHE A 725 -11.04 17.19 -1.27
CA PHE A 725 -9.87 16.83 -0.46
C PHE A 725 -9.51 17.96 0.49
N ASP A 726 -10.44 18.26 1.42
CA ASP A 726 -10.32 19.34 2.40
C ASP A 726 -10.09 18.74 3.81
N PRO A 727 -8.91 18.95 4.44
CA PRO A 727 -8.63 18.48 5.80
C PRO A 727 -9.26 19.34 6.90
N THR A 728 -9.75 20.55 6.58
CA THR A 728 -10.21 21.51 7.59
C THR A 728 -11.51 21.16 8.34
N PRO A 729 -12.33 20.16 7.96
CA PRO A 729 -13.38 19.60 8.82
C PRO A 729 -12.84 18.85 10.05
N VAL A 730 -11.62 18.30 9.98
CA VAL A 730 -10.99 17.49 11.04
C VAL A 730 -9.85 18.26 11.71
N PHE A 731 -8.98 18.89 10.92
CA PHE A 731 -7.76 19.54 11.42
C PHE A 731 -7.86 21.08 11.39
N PRO A 732 -7.22 21.79 12.34
CA PRO A 732 -7.29 23.26 12.41
C PRO A 732 -6.50 24.00 11.32
N ALA A 733 -5.81 23.26 10.44
CA ALA A 733 -4.95 23.77 9.37
C ALA A 733 -4.93 22.78 8.19
N THR A 734 -4.49 23.23 7.02
CA THR A 734 -4.40 22.39 5.81
C THR A 734 -3.19 21.46 5.83
N ILE A 735 -3.25 20.39 6.63
CA ILE A 735 -2.21 19.35 6.65
C ILE A 735 -2.15 18.57 5.32
N PRO A 736 -1.01 17.96 4.93
CA PRO A 736 -0.87 17.38 3.59
C PRO A 736 -1.69 16.10 3.43
N TYR A 737 -2.82 16.18 2.72
CA TYR A 737 -3.69 15.03 2.40
C TYR A 737 -3.28 14.26 1.14
N LEU A 738 -2.30 14.75 0.38
CA LEU A 738 -1.70 13.98 -0.71
C LEU A 738 -0.54 13.16 -0.18
N LYS A 739 -0.68 11.83 -0.13
CA LYS A 739 0.43 10.91 0.16
C LYS A 739 0.90 10.21 -1.12
N LEU A 740 2.14 9.73 -1.10
CA LEU A 740 2.79 9.04 -2.21
C LEU A 740 3.39 7.71 -1.72
N SER A 741 3.15 6.64 -2.49
CA SER A 741 3.89 5.38 -2.42
C SER A 741 4.16 4.86 -3.85
N GLY A 742 4.68 3.64 -4.00
CA GLY A 742 4.77 2.96 -5.29
C GLY A 742 6.09 2.24 -5.51
N SER A 743 6.57 2.22 -6.76
CA SER A 743 7.68 1.35 -7.15
C SER A 743 8.59 1.96 -8.23
N ASP A 744 9.54 1.15 -8.72
CA ASP A 744 10.39 1.46 -9.87
C ASP A 744 9.60 1.68 -11.18
N LYS A 745 8.31 1.31 -11.23
CA LYS A 745 7.46 1.35 -12.44
C LYS A 745 6.33 2.36 -12.38
N GLN A 746 5.84 2.71 -11.20
CA GLN A 746 4.64 3.55 -11.02
C GLN A 746 4.72 4.38 -9.74
N ASN A 747 4.01 5.50 -9.71
CA ASN A 747 3.65 6.18 -8.47
C ASN A 747 2.22 5.80 -8.07
N GLU A 748 1.95 5.83 -6.77
CA GLU A 748 0.61 5.66 -6.24
C GLU A 748 0.27 6.85 -5.35
N LEU A 749 -0.78 7.57 -5.75
CA LEU A 749 -1.22 8.81 -5.13
C LEU A 749 -2.44 8.48 -4.29
N TRP A 750 -2.38 8.81 -3.00
CA TRP A 750 -3.41 8.48 -2.03
C TRP A 750 -3.95 9.76 -1.39
N SER A 751 -5.26 9.81 -1.19
CA SER A 751 -5.91 10.88 -0.45
C SER A 751 -7.20 10.41 0.22
N VAL A 752 -7.80 11.28 1.02
CA VAL A 752 -9.02 11.01 1.78
C VAL A 752 -10.02 12.16 1.63
N ASP A 753 -11.27 11.79 1.36
CA ASP A 753 -12.42 12.69 1.38
C ASP A 753 -13.17 12.48 2.69
N THR A 754 -12.78 13.25 3.71
CA THR A 754 -13.37 13.19 5.07
C THR A 754 -14.81 13.71 5.13
N LYS A 755 -15.30 14.35 4.05
CA LYS A 755 -16.69 14.82 3.95
C LYS A 755 -17.63 13.73 3.43
N ASN A 756 -17.15 12.90 2.51
CA ASN A 756 -17.89 11.78 1.92
C ASN A 756 -17.47 10.41 2.52
N GLU A 757 -16.54 10.41 3.49
CA GLU A 757 -16.05 9.23 4.23
C GLU A 757 -15.30 8.19 3.36
N THR A 758 -14.60 8.64 2.31
CA THR A 758 -14.01 7.76 1.29
C THR A 758 -12.49 7.91 1.19
N ILE A 759 -11.76 6.79 1.11
CA ILE A 759 -10.32 6.78 0.77
C ILE A 759 -10.18 6.64 -0.75
N TYR A 760 -9.25 7.38 -1.36
CA TYR A 760 -9.02 7.38 -2.80
C TYR A 760 -7.56 7.05 -3.16
N ARG A 761 -7.39 6.15 -4.14
CA ARG A 761 -6.10 5.75 -4.74
C ARG A 761 -6.10 6.09 -6.24
N PHE A 762 -4.97 6.58 -6.75
CA PHE A 762 -4.70 6.72 -8.18
C PHE A 762 -3.33 6.11 -8.51
N GLN A 763 -3.30 5.16 -9.45
CA GLN A 763 -2.09 4.45 -9.86
C GLN A 763 -1.54 5.05 -11.17
N ASP A 764 -0.41 5.72 -11.08
CA ASP A 764 0.24 6.41 -12.19
C ASP A 764 1.36 5.56 -12.82
N THR A 765 1.01 4.80 -13.85
CA THR A 765 1.96 4.00 -14.65
C THR A 765 2.64 4.80 -15.77
N LEU A 766 2.26 6.07 -15.98
CA LEU A 766 2.79 6.90 -17.07
C LEU A 766 3.81 7.95 -16.60
N CYS A 767 4.08 8.08 -15.30
CA CYS A 767 5.05 9.06 -14.79
C CYS A 767 6.53 8.70 -15.07
N LYS A 768 6.91 7.41 -14.94
CA LYS A 768 8.33 6.99 -14.90
C LYS A 768 9.05 7.04 -16.24
N ALA A 769 8.38 6.73 -17.36
CA ALA A 769 9.03 6.51 -18.64
C ALA A 769 8.14 6.83 -19.85
N GLY A 770 8.75 7.35 -20.92
CA GLY A 770 8.10 7.55 -22.21
C GLY A 770 8.09 6.31 -23.11
N PRO A 771 7.31 6.31 -24.21
CA PRO A 771 7.21 5.16 -25.12
C PRO A 771 8.54 4.95 -25.85
N LYS A 772 9.09 3.73 -25.79
CA LYS A 772 10.36 3.42 -26.43
C LYS A 772 10.19 3.26 -27.95
N ALA A 773 10.98 3.98 -28.73
CA ALA A 773 10.95 3.90 -30.19
C ALA A 773 11.38 2.51 -30.72
N ILE A 774 10.71 2.06 -31.78
CA ILE A 774 10.99 0.80 -32.51
C ILE A 774 11.33 1.10 -33.98
N MET A 775 10.61 2.03 -34.63
CA MET A 775 10.77 2.33 -36.06
C MET A 775 10.76 3.83 -36.34
N PRO A 776 11.59 4.33 -37.28
CA PRO A 776 12.61 3.61 -38.06
C PRO A 776 13.78 3.10 -37.19
N GLU A 777 14.37 1.95 -37.52
CA GLU A 777 15.54 1.44 -36.79
C GLU A 777 16.79 2.31 -37.08
N PRO A 778 17.75 2.45 -36.14
CA PRO A 778 18.97 3.22 -36.36
C PRO A 778 19.81 2.74 -37.57
N GLY A 779 19.69 3.46 -38.69
CA GLY A 779 20.33 3.15 -39.97
C GLY A 779 19.36 2.79 -41.11
N ASP A 780 18.05 2.79 -40.86
CA ASP A 780 17.03 2.47 -41.87
C ASP A 780 17.08 3.38 -43.10
N THR A 781 16.85 2.79 -44.29
CA THR A 781 16.92 3.52 -45.56
C THR A 781 15.55 4.12 -45.93
N ILE A 782 15.24 5.28 -45.36
CA ILE A 782 13.98 6.00 -45.58
C ILE A 782 13.84 6.45 -47.06
N PRO A 783 12.84 5.96 -47.82
CA PRO A 783 12.78 6.11 -49.27
C PRO A 783 12.24 7.46 -49.75
N THR A 784 12.93 8.07 -50.71
CA THR A 784 12.62 9.39 -51.31
C THR A 784 12.22 9.29 -52.79
N ASN A 785 11.43 10.24 -53.28
CA ASN A 785 11.06 10.36 -54.69
C ASN A 785 12.08 11.18 -55.50
N ALA A 786 11.90 11.22 -56.82
CA ALA A 786 12.76 11.97 -57.74
C ALA A 786 12.75 13.50 -57.58
N ALA A 787 11.95 14.05 -56.65
CA ALA A 787 11.94 15.46 -56.26
C ALA A 787 12.50 15.68 -54.83
N GLY A 788 13.10 14.65 -54.21
CA GLY A 788 13.77 14.73 -52.90
C GLY A 788 12.89 14.50 -51.69
N TYR A 789 11.56 14.45 -51.84
CA TYR A 789 10.66 14.24 -50.70
C TYR A 789 10.53 12.77 -50.30
N VAL A 790 10.37 12.51 -49.00
CA VAL A 790 10.07 11.17 -48.47
C VAL A 790 8.76 10.63 -49.05
N THR A 791 8.71 9.31 -49.27
CA THR A 791 7.56 8.59 -49.87
C THR A 791 6.89 7.60 -48.93
N SER A 792 7.58 7.18 -47.89
CA SER A 792 7.05 6.40 -46.78
C SER A 792 7.93 6.62 -45.56
N LEU A 793 7.32 6.98 -44.44
CA LEU A 793 7.90 6.95 -43.11
C LEU A 793 6.77 6.51 -42.18
N THR A 794 7.02 5.45 -41.41
CA THR A 794 6.18 5.04 -40.28
C THR A 794 7.05 5.24 -39.05
N LEU A 795 6.55 6.05 -38.12
CA LEU A 795 7.07 6.09 -36.76
C LEU A 795 6.35 4.98 -35.98
N GLY A 796 7.07 4.27 -35.12
CA GLY A 796 6.50 3.19 -34.30
C GLY A 796 7.25 3.02 -32.99
N TRP A 797 6.54 2.62 -31.95
CA TRP A 797 7.02 2.58 -30.56
C TRP A 797 6.37 1.41 -29.78
N GLU A 798 6.87 1.15 -28.58
CA GLU A 798 6.28 0.20 -27.62
C GLU A 798 5.04 0.84 -26.98
N GLU A 799 3.93 0.10 -26.88
CA GLU A 799 2.71 0.58 -26.22
C GLU A 799 2.92 0.61 -24.71
N LEU A 800 2.57 1.73 -24.07
CA LEU A 800 2.52 1.88 -22.63
C LEU A 800 1.18 1.37 -22.10
N GLU A 801 1.19 0.86 -20.86
CA GLU A 801 0.00 0.36 -20.19
C GLU A 801 -0.99 1.50 -19.85
N GLY A 802 -2.29 1.24 -19.98
CA GLY A 802 -3.36 2.23 -19.80
C GLY A 802 -3.48 3.31 -20.90
N ALA A 803 -2.40 3.65 -21.62
CA ALA A 803 -2.39 4.73 -22.61
C ALA A 803 -3.28 4.45 -23.84
N THR A 804 -4.21 5.37 -24.14
CA THR A 804 -5.21 5.21 -25.22
C THR A 804 -4.99 6.13 -26.43
N GLN A 805 -4.07 7.10 -26.34
CA GLN A 805 -3.68 7.98 -27.45
C GLN A 805 -2.25 8.49 -27.28
N TYR A 806 -1.57 8.69 -28.41
CA TYR A 806 -0.19 9.15 -28.50
C TYR A 806 -0.07 10.37 -29.41
N GLU A 807 0.89 11.25 -29.11
CA GLU A 807 1.39 12.30 -30.00
C GLU A 807 2.82 11.97 -30.44
N ALA A 808 3.10 12.04 -31.74
CA ALA A 808 4.46 11.98 -32.28
C ALA A 808 4.82 13.28 -33.00
N VAL A 809 6.02 13.82 -32.74
CA VAL A 809 6.48 15.11 -33.26
C VAL A 809 7.83 14.95 -33.95
N ILE A 810 8.02 15.60 -35.10
CA ILE A 810 9.27 15.65 -35.85
C ILE A 810 9.80 17.09 -35.87
N TYR A 811 11.07 17.24 -35.54
CA TYR A 811 11.80 18.49 -35.39
C TYR A 811 12.92 18.63 -36.44
N GLN A 812 13.24 19.87 -36.80
CA GLN A 812 14.37 20.20 -37.68
C GLN A 812 15.72 20.25 -36.93
N ASP A 813 15.70 20.38 -35.60
CA ASP A 813 16.87 20.47 -34.74
C ASP A 813 16.87 19.39 -33.64
N ALA A 814 18.06 19.09 -33.12
CA ALA A 814 18.24 18.09 -32.05
C ALA A 814 17.77 18.55 -30.66
N GLY A 815 17.49 19.85 -30.48
CA GLY A 815 17.02 20.43 -29.22
C GLY A 815 15.49 20.52 -29.12
N GLY A 816 14.75 20.02 -30.10
CA GLY A 816 13.28 19.98 -30.07
C GLY A 816 12.58 21.35 -30.15
N LYS A 817 13.26 22.43 -30.55
CA LYS A 817 12.66 23.78 -30.57
C LYS A 817 12.09 24.22 -31.93
N GLN A 818 12.29 23.45 -33.00
CA GLN A 818 11.75 23.73 -34.34
C GLN A 818 10.94 22.54 -34.87
N SER A 819 9.71 22.37 -34.36
CA SER A 819 8.77 21.39 -34.90
C SER A 819 8.46 21.68 -36.37
N VAL A 820 8.48 20.64 -37.21
CA VAL A 820 8.11 20.69 -38.63
C VAL A 820 6.89 19.82 -38.95
N TRP A 821 6.43 19.00 -37.99
CA TRP A 821 5.25 18.15 -38.10
C TRP A 821 4.87 17.53 -36.75
N SER A 822 3.56 17.42 -36.45
CA SER A 822 3.00 16.49 -35.47
C SER A 822 1.64 15.96 -35.95
N ASP A 823 1.23 14.78 -35.48
CA ASP A 823 -0.11 14.19 -35.63
C ASP A 823 -0.32 13.15 -34.49
N THR A 824 -1.56 12.75 -34.22
CA THR A 824 -1.91 11.85 -33.09
C THR A 824 -2.53 10.53 -33.54
N THR A 825 -2.43 9.50 -32.71
CA THR A 825 -2.91 8.14 -33.03
C THR A 825 -3.35 7.35 -31.79
N LYS A 826 -4.22 6.35 -31.96
CA LYS A 826 -4.73 5.45 -30.89
C LYS A 826 -4.07 4.07 -30.92
N GLY A 827 -2.76 4.01 -31.10
CA GLY A 827 -1.95 2.77 -31.09
C GLY A 827 -0.52 3.02 -31.55
N ALA A 828 0.36 2.03 -31.35
CA ALA A 828 1.84 2.09 -31.42
C ALA A 828 2.52 2.58 -32.72
N ALA A 829 1.79 3.04 -33.74
CA ALA A 829 2.39 3.46 -35.00
C ALA A 829 1.60 4.54 -35.75
N LEU A 830 2.34 5.38 -36.49
CA LEU A 830 1.80 6.51 -37.25
C LEU A 830 2.60 6.74 -38.54
N ASN A 831 1.92 6.81 -39.69
CA ASN A 831 2.56 7.03 -40.98
C ASN A 831 2.61 8.52 -41.33
N ALA A 832 3.71 9.19 -40.97
CA ALA A 832 3.91 10.64 -41.13
C ALA A 832 3.79 11.16 -42.58
N ILE A 833 3.71 10.30 -43.60
CA ILE A 833 3.57 10.68 -45.02
C ILE A 833 2.14 10.43 -45.55
N ARG A 834 1.28 9.79 -44.75
CA ARG A 834 -0.12 9.42 -45.08
C ARG A 834 -1.13 9.83 -44.01
N SER A 835 -0.66 10.58 -43.02
CA SER A 835 -1.42 11.39 -42.05
C SER A 835 -2.37 12.39 -42.72
N LYS A 836 -3.22 13.05 -41.91
CA LYS A 836 -4.13 14.11 -42.40
C LYS A 836 -3.35 15.33 -42.89
N ASP A 837 -2.27 15.68 -42.20
CA ASP A 837 -1.24 16.61 -42.65
C ASP A 837 0.09 15.84 -42.84
N PRO A 838 0.59 15.64 -44.09
CA PRO A 838 1.81 14.88 -44.34
C PRO A 838 3.12 15.65 -44.06
N ALA A 839 4.01 15.08 -43.26
CA ALA A 839 5.36 15.57 -42.98
C ALA A 839 6.17 15.78 -44.28
N ARG A 840 6.78 16.96 -44.42
CA ARG A 840 7.36 17.42 -45.69
C ARG A 840 8.89 17.30 -45.74
N LEU A 841 9.38 16.14 -45.33
CA LEU A 841 10.80 15.82 -45.12
C LEU A 841 11.57 15.65 -46.43
N PHE A 842 12.86 16.03 -46.43
CA PHE A 842 13.72 16.11 -47.62
C PHE A 842 14.98 15.23 -47.56
N SER A 843 15.45 14.76 -48.71
CA SER A 843 16.61 13.87 -48.88
C SER A 843 17.92 14.51 -48.38
N GLY A 844 18.67 13.78 -47.55
CA GLY A 844 19.98 14.21 -47.03
C GLY A 844 19.92 15.21 -45.87
N THR A 845 18.71 15.61 -45.42
CA THR A 845 18.52 16.41 -44.21
C THR A 845 18.26 15.48 -43.03
N THR A 846 19.03 15.63 -41.94
CA THR A 846 18.73 14.95 -40.68
C THR A 846 17.58 15.66 -39.97
N TYR A 847 16.64 14.88 -39.44
CA TYR A 847 15.53 15.33 -38.61
C TYR A 847 15.54 14.52 -37.31
N HIS A 848 14.93 15.08 -36.27
CA HIS A 848 14.80 14.45 -34.96
C HIS A 848 13.32 14.18 -34.66
N TRP A 849 13.01 13.17 -33.85
CA TRP A 849 11.62 12.88 -33.50
C TRP A 849 11.50 12.24 -32.11
N ARG A 850 10.33 12.44 -31.49
CA ARG A 850 9.96 11.84 -30.22
C ARG A 850 8.45 11.59 -30.17
N VAL A 851 8.02 10.77 -29.24
CA VAL A 851 6.61 10.38 -29.02
C VAL A 851 6.28 10.35 -27.52
N ARG A 852 5.03 10.61 -27.15
CA ARG A 852 4.49 10.39 -25.80
C ARG A 852 3.06 9.86 -25.83
N ALA A 853 2.60 9.27 -24.74
CA ALA A 853 1.17 9.16 -24.46
C ALA A 853 0.60 10.56 -24.11
N ILE A 854 -0.69 10.78 -24.40
CA ILE A 854 -1.42 12.02 -24.12
C ILE A 854 -2.86 11.80 -23.59
N GLU A 855 -3.30 10.54 -23.47
CA GLU A 855 -4.63 10.15 -22.97
C GLU A 855 -4.51 8.79 -22.26
N PRO A 856 -5.11 8.57 -21.08
CA PRO A 856 -5.91 9.53 -20.30
C PRO A 856 -5.08 10.65 -19.66
N VAL A 857 -3.79 10.41 -19.44
CA VAL A 857 -2.80 11.39 -18.95
C VAL A 857 -1.56 11.34 -19.84
N MET A 858 -0.65 12.31 -19.70
CA MET A 858 0.60 12.35 -20.46
C MET A 858 1.59 11.30 -19.95
N SER A 859 2.56 10.92 -20.80
CA SER A 859 3.82 10.30 -20.36
C SER A 859 4.98 11.26 -20.57
N PRO A 860 6.15 11.03 -19.96
CA PRO A 860 7.40 11.58 -20.47
C PRO A 860 7.52 11.35 -21.97
N TRP A 861 8.26 12.23 -22.61
CA TRP A 861 8.65 12.02 -23.99
C TRP A 861 9.61 10.84 -24.12
N SER A 862 9.54 10.13 -25.24
CA SER A 862 10.59 9.21 -25.65
C SER A 862 11.95 9.94 -25.75
N GLU A 863 13.02 9.15 -25.70
CA GLU A 863 14.33 9.59 -26.17
C GLU A 863 14.24 10.25 -27.57
N MET A 864 15.10 11.25 -27.81
CA MET A 864 15.10 12.05 -29.03
C MET A 864 15.81 11.30 -30.17
N GLU A 865 15.04 10.50 -30.89
CA GLU A 865 15.54 9.71 -32.02
C GLU A 865 15.92 10.57 -33.22
N SER A 866 16.78 10.03 -34.10
CA SER A 866 17.27 10.74 -35.29
C SER A 866 17.08 9.94 -36.57
N LEU A 867 16.66 10.61 -37.64
CA LEU A 867 16.42 10.00 -38.95
C LEU A 867 16.99 10.87 -40.08
N THR A 868 17.40 10.25 -41.19
CA THR A 868 17.94 10.97 -42.36
C THR A 868 17.44 10.31 -43.65
N PRO A 869 16.50 10.94 -44.38
CA PRO A 869 16.00 10.43 -45.65
C PRO A 869 17.09 10.20 -46.69
N ALA A 870 17.02 9.05 -47.38
CA ALA A 870 18.06 8.62 -48.33
C ALA A 870 18.23 9.60 -49.49
N LEU A 871 19.47 9.72 -49.98
CA LEU A 871 19.81 10.54 -51.14
C LEU A 871 19.08 9.97 -52.37
N SER A 872 18.15 10.75 -52.94
CA SER A 872 17.35 10.28 -54.07
C SER A 872 18.25 10.09 -55.30
N ALA A 873 18.03 8.98 -56.02
CA ALA A 873 18.86 8.61 -57.16
C ALA A 873 18.98 9.74 -58.21
N GLY A 874 17.89 10.47 -58.46
CA GLY A 874 17.82 11.47 -59.53
C GLY A 874 18.42 12.85 -59.23
N GLN A 875 18.85 13.15 -58.00
CA GLN A 875 18.99 14.54 -57.55
C GLN A 875 20.42 15.10 -57.56
N TRP A 876 21.46 14.28 -57.34
CA TRP A 876 22.83 14.75 -57.53
C TRP A 876 23.34 14.44 -58.94
N SER A 877 23.28 15.44 -59.82
CA SER A 877 23.93 15.38 -61.13
C SER A 877 24.93 16.54 -61.27
N PRO A 878 26.24 16.32 -61.07
CA PRO A 878 27.26 17.38 -61.19
C PRO A 878 27.41 17.84 -62.65
N MET A 879 26.83 17.09 -63.59
CA MET A 879 26.72 17.41 -65.01
C MET A 879 25.70 18.53 -65.30
N ALA A 880 24.78 18.83 -64.36
CA ALA A 880 23.71 19.81 -64.56
C ALA A 880 24.22 21.26 -64.61
N THR A 881 25.39 21.55 -64.02
CA THR A 881 26.02 22.86 -63.98
C THR A 881 27.38 22.84 -64.69
N PRO A 882 27.47 23.13 -66.00
CA PRO A 882 28.71 23.01 -66.77
C PRO A 882 29.91 23.83 -66.25
N SER A 883 29.66 24.86 -65.43
CA SER A 883 30.67 25.67 -64.75
C SER A 883 31.12 25.12 -63.38
N GLY A 884 30.40 24.15 -62.82
CA GLY A 884 30.70 23.49 -61.56
C GLY A 884 31.50 22.20 -61.70
N ILE A 885 31.83 21.79 -62.93
CA ILE A 885 32.43 20.48 -63.25
C ILE A 885 33.65 20.60 -64.19
N SER A 886 34.73 19.89 -63.82
CA SER A 886 35.96 19.76 -64.59
C SER A 886 36.35 18.28 -64.73
N PRO A 887 36.97 17.85 -65.85
CA PRO A 887 36.94 18.52 -67.15
C PRO A 887 35.49 18.61 -67.65
N SER A 888 35.08 19.79 -68.13
CA SER A 888 33.69 20.01 -68.53
C SER A 888 33.29 19.08 -69.69
N PRO A 889 32.01 18.67 -69.80
CA PRO A 889 31.60 17.66 -70.78
C PRO A 889 31.89 18.08 -72.23
N GLY A 890 32.63 17.23 -72.95
CA GLY A 890 33.09 17.52 -74.32
C GLY A 890 34.34 18.40 -74.39
N ALA A 891 35.01 18.71 -73.28
CA ALA A 891 36.22 19.54 -73.28
C ALA A 891 37.33 18.93 -74.15
N THR A 892 37.96 19.76 -74.98
CA THR A 892 39.11 19.40 -75.83
C THR A 892 40.36 20.14 -75.37
N ASN A 893 41.53 19.66 -75.79
CA ASN A 893 42.83 20.17 -75.35
C ASN A 893 43.10 20.02 -73.84
N VAL A 894 42.41 19.08 -73.18
CA VAL A 894 42.61 18.79 -71.75
C VAL A 894 44.03 18.29 -71.51
N SER A 895 44.58 18.58 -70.33
CA SER A 895 45.89 18.04 -69.92
C SER A 895 45.89 16.51 -69.99
N ILE A 896 47.04 15.91 -70.36
CA ILE A 896 47.25 14.46 -70.23
C ILE A 896 47.25 13.99 -68.77
N ARG A 897 47.38 14.92 -67.81
CA ARG A 897 47.00 14.73 -66.41
C ARG A 897 45.84 15.68 -66.11
N PRO A 898 44.58 15.27 -66.33
CA PRO A 898 43.42 16.10 -66.02
C PRO A 898 43.23 16.28 -64.51
N SER A 899 42.64 17.41 -64.12
CA SER A 899 42.09 17.60 -62.77
C SER A 899 40.57 17.54 -62.86
N PHE A 900 40.00 16.57 -62.16
CA PHE A 900 38.56 16.41 -61.99
C PHE A 900 38.07 17.23 -60.79
N SER A 901 36.91 17.85 -60.92
CA SER A 901 36.22 18.51 -59.81
C SER A 901 34.72 18.58 -60.05
N TRP A 902 33.95 18.61 -58.96
CA TRP A 902 32.49 18.77 -58.97
C TRP A 902 32.00 19.61 -57.78
N GLN A 903 30.73 20.01 -57.80
CA GLN A 903 30.07 20.58 -56.63
C GLN A 903 29.74 19.47 -55.62
N PRO A 904 29.83 19.71 -54.30
CA PRO A 904 29.44 18.72 -53.29
C PRO A 904 27.96 18.35 -53.39
N ALA A 905 27.62 17.20 -52.81
CA ALA A 905 26.26 16.83 -52.41
C ALA A 905 26.14 16.98 -50.89
N ASP A 906 25.07 17.59 -50.43
CA ASP A 906 24.76 17.64 -48.99
C ASP A 906 24.44 16.22 -48.49
N GLY A 907 24.91 15.87 -47.28
CA GLY A 907 24.77 14.52 -46.71
C GLY A 907 25.67 13.42 -47.32
N ALA A 908 26.55 13.74 -48.27
CA ALA A 908 27.47 12.76 -48.84
C ALA A 908 28.75 12.58 -48.01
N VAL A 909 29.07 11.33 -47.66
CA VAL A 909 30.31 10.95 -46.95
C VAL A 909 31.50 10.74 -47.89
N GLY A 910 31.23 10.66 -49.19
CA GLY A 910 32.26 10.55 -50.23
C GLY A 910 31.67 10.55 -51.65
N TYR A 911 32.56 10.33 -52.62
CA TYR A 911 32.25 10.32 -54.05
C TYR A 911 32.97 9.16 -54.73
N GLU A 912 32.25 8.33 -55.47
CA GLU A 912 32.85 7.32 -56.32
C GLU A 912 33.11 7.90 -57.71
N LEU A 913 34.28 7.60 -58.30
CA LEU A 913 34.68 8.07 -59.64
C LEU A 913 35.24 6.92 -60.48
N ILE A 914 34.88 6.87 -61.77
CA ILE A 914 35.45 5.94 -62.75
C ILE A 914 35.87 6.70 -64.02
N LEU A 915 37.03 6.35 -64.59
CA LEU A 915 37.61 6.90 -65.82
C LEU A 915 37.99 5.74 -66.76
N ALA A 916 37.55 5.77 -68.02
CA ALA A 916 37.69 4.70 -69.01
C ALA A 916 38.03 5.24 -70.43
N ARG A 917 38.45 4.37 -71.35
CA ARG A 917 38.64 4.73 -72.78
C ARG A 917 37.36 4.68 -73.62
N ASP A 918 36.34 3.97 -73.15
CA ASP A 918 35.10 3.67 -73.86
C ASP A 918 33.86 4.16 -73.11
N SER A 919 32.77 4.38 -73.85
CA SER A 919 31.48 4.85 -73.35
C SER A 919 30.76 3.85 -72.43
N GLU A 920 31.09 2.57 -72.58
CA GLU A 920 30.51 1.43 -71.88
C GLU A 920 31.22 1.15 -70.54
N PHE A 921 32.31 1.87 -70.24
CA PHE A 921 33.16 1.71 -69.06
C PHE A 921 33.76 0.30 -68.88
N ALA A 922 34.19 -0.33 -69.98
CA ALA A 922 34.83 -1.64 -69.99
C ALA A 922 36.37 -1.59 -69.90
N ASP A 923 37.03 -0.65 -70.59
CA ASP A 923 38.47 -0.37 -70.46
C ASP A 923 38.70 0.72 -69.40
N VAL A 924 38.46 0.33 -68.14
CA VAL A 924 38.64 1.19 -66.96
C VAL A 924 40.12 1.43 -66.67
N ILE A 925 40.48 2.70 -66.60
CA ILE A 925 41.84 3.19 -66.34
C ILE A 925 42.01 3.52 -64.86
N VAL A 926 40.98 4.10 -64.24
CA VAL A 926 40.88 4.38 -62.80
C VAL A 926 39.46 4.10 -62.34
N ALA A 927 39.33 3.41 -61.21
CA ALA A 927 38.11 3.36 -60.42
C ALA A 927 38.46 3.71 -58.97
N MET A 928 37.64 4.54 -58.37
CA MET A 928 37.69 5.00 -56.97
C MET A 928 36.30 4.72 -56.43
N VAL A 929 36.13 3.52 -55.88
CA VAL A 929 34.83 2.89 -55.56
C VAL A 929 34.95 2.11 -54.25
N GLY A 930 33.83 1.97 -53.53
CA GLY A 930 33.82 1.34 -52.21
C GLY A 930 34.83 1.97 -51.25
N ALA A 931 35.79 1.16 -50.75
CA ALA A 931 36.82 1.62 -49.82
C ALA A 931 37.82 2.63 -50.42
N ASP A 932 37.94 2.68 -51.76
CA ASP A 932 38.81 3.63 -52.48
C ASP A 932 38.05 4.89 -52.96
N ALA A 933 36.84 5.16 -52.43
CA ALA A 933 36.06 6.34 -52.75
C ALA A 933 36.72 7.65 -52.24
N LEU A 934 36.45 8.76 -52.94
CA LEU A 934 37.04 10.07 -52.64
C LEU A 934 36.27 10.78 -51.52
N SER A 935 36.95 11.14 -50.45
CA SER A 935 36.40 11.98 -49.36
C SER A 935 36.34 13.48 -49.70
N THR A 936 36.68 13.89 -50.93
CA THR A 936 36.64 15.28 -51.39
C THR A 936 36.12 15.40 -52.81
N THR A 937 35.74 16.60 -53.23
CA THR A 937 35.13 16.86 -54.54
C THR A 937 36.14 17.17 -55.66
N VAL A 938 37.43 16.88 -55.44
CA VAL A 938 38.52 17.21 -56.38
C VAL A 938 39.54 16.08 -56.44
N TRP A 939 39.88 15.63 -57.65
CA TRP A 939 40.93 14.62 -57.86
C TRP A 939 41.83 14.98 -59.04
N GLY A 940 43.15 15.02 -58.81
CA GLY A 940 44.16 15.18 -59.86
C GLY A 940 44.63 13.83 -60.38
N CYS A 941 44.55 13.61 -61.70
CA CYS A 941 44.96 12.34 -62.30
C CYS A 941 46.46 12.08 -62.11
N ASP A 942 46.77 10.93 -61.51
CA ASP A 942 48.10 10.49 -61.05
C ASP A 942 49.03 10.04 -62.19
N ARG A 943 48.43 9.64 -63.33
CA ARG A 943 49.07 9.03 -64.50
C ARG A 943 48.90 9.87 -65.75
N ASP A 944 49.85 9.74 -66.68
CA ASP A 944 49.75 10.38 -68.00
C ASP A 944 48.80 9.57 -68.91
N LEU A 945 47.79 10.26 -69.43
CA LEU A 945 46.89 9.77 -70.47
C LEU A 945 47.51 9.95 -71.87
N ASP A 946 47.04 9.13 -72.82
CA ASP A 946 47.44 9.18 -74.22
C ASP A 946 47.06 10.54 -74.85
N TYR A 947 47.93 11.09 -75.71
CA TYR A 947 47.67 12.36 -76.41
C TYR A 947 46.58 12.22 -77.48
N ALA A 948 45.85 13.32 -77.75
CA ALA A 948 44.75 13.40 -78.73
C ALA A 948 43.69 12.28 -78.60
N THR A 949 43.50 11.75 -77.40
CA THR A 949 42.64 10.59 -77.11
C THR A 949 41.43 11.03 -76.30
N THR A 950 40.25 10.47 -76.61
CA THR A 950 39.00 10.71 -75.88
C THR A 950 38.86 9.71 -74.74
N TYR A 951 38.42 10.19 -73.59
CA TYR A 951 38.16 9.41 -72.39
C TYR A 951 36.77 9.73 -71.84
N PHE A 952 36.15 8.72 -71.24
CA PHE A 952 34.84 8.81 -70.61
C PHE A 952 35.02 8.70 -69.11
N TRP A 953 34.28 9.49 -68.35
CA TRP A 953 34.37 9.48 -66.90
C TRP A 953 32.98 9.64 -66.27
N LYS A 954 32.81 9.10 -65.08
CA LYS A 954 31.58 9.24 -64.32
C LYS A 954 31.87 9.38 -62.83
N VAL A 955 31.01 10.10 -62.13
CA VAL A 955 31.10 10.29 -60.68
C VAL A 955 29.70 10.22 -60.04
N ARG A 956 29.59 9.66 -58.84
CA ARG A 956 28.37 9.69 -58.00
C ARG A 956 28.72 10.00 -56.55
N ALA A 957 27.87 10.75 -55.85
CA ALA A 957 27.95 10.93 -54.40
C ALA A 957 27.38 9.69 -53.67
N ILE A 958 27.99 9.34 -52.54
CA ILE A 958 27.57 8.23 -51.65
C ILE A 958 27.30 8.72 -50.23
N SER A 959 26.28 8.15 -49.58
CA SER A 959 26.09 8.19 -48.12
C SER A 959 26.60 6.88 -47.49
N THR A 960 26.37 6.69 -46.19
CA THR A 960 26.63 5.43 -45.48
C THR A 960 25.80 4.25 -46.00
N THR A 961 24.59 4.51 -46.51
CA THR A 961 23.57 3.51 -46.88
C THR A 961 23.13 3.55 -48.34
N SER A 962 23.43 4.63 -49.07
CA SER A 962 22.85 4.90 -50.40
C SER A 962 23.83 5.58 -51.36
N SER A 963 23.47 5.65 -52.64
CA SER A 963 24.25 6.32 -53.68
C SER A 963 23.37 7.01 -54.70
N SER A 964 23.76 8.22 -55.10
CA SER A 964 23.16 8.94 -56.24
C SER A 964 23.46 8.27 -57.60
N GLU A 965 22.79 8.72 -58.66
CA GLU A 965 23.08 8.31 -60.04
C GLU A 965 24.45 8.77 -60.55
N TRP A 966 24.93 8.10 -61.60
CA TRP A 966 26.24 8.37 -62.21
C TRP A 966 26.22 9.56 -63.17
N GLY A 967 26.64 10.74 -62.70
CA GLY A 967 26.95 11.89 -63.55
C GLY A 967 28.10 11.55 -64.51
N THR A 968 27.79 11.39 -65.81
CA THR A 968 28.69 10.82 -66.83
C THR A 968 29.11 11.85 -67.88
N GLY A 969 30.40 12.13 -67.97
CA GLY A 969 31.02 13.06 -68.93
C GLY A 969 32.08 12.42 -69.83
N LEU A 970 32.62 13.20 -70.76
CA LEU A 970 33.74 12.82 -71.62
C LEU A 970 34.64 14.01 -71.92
N PHE A 971 35.90 13.77 -72.26
CA PHE A 971 36.86 14.81 -72.70
C PHE A 971 37.92 14.23 -73.66
N THR A 972 38.60 15.09 -74.42
CA THR A 972 39.70 14.72 -75.30
C THR A 972 40.99 15.45 -74.89
N THR A 973 42.07 14.70 -74.71
CA THR A 973 43.39 15.25 -74.34
C THR A 973 43.99 16.10 -75.46
N LYS A 974 44.91 17.00 -75.09
CA LYS A 974 45.71 17.81 -76.03
C LYS A 974 46.49 16.97 -77.03
N ALA A 975 46.80 17.56 -78.19
CA ALA A 975 47.70 16.96 -79.18
C ALA A 975 49.17 16.97 -78.69
N ALA A 976 49.98 16.05 -79.22
CA ALA A 976 51.40 15.97 -78.90
C ALA A 976 52.16 17.20 -79.45
N PRO A 977 53.15 17.76 -78.71
CA PRO A 977 53.88 18.94 -79.14
C PRO A 977 54.78 18.64 -80.35
N SER A 978 54.61 19.43 -81.42
CA SER A 978 55.38 19.29 -82.66
C SER A 978 56.76 19.97 -82.56
N PRO A 979 57.86 19.35 -83.05
CA PRO A 979 59.20 19.94 -83.00
C PRO A 979 59.40 21.10 -84.00
N ALA A 980 60.08 22.16 -83.56
CA ALA A 980 60.19 23.43 -84.30
C ALA A 980 61.51 23.60 -85.10
N PRO A 981 61.48 24.10 -86.35
CA PRO A 981 62.68 24.46 -87.14
C PRO A 981 63.27 25.86 -86.81
N GLN A 982 64.46 26.16 -87.32
CA GLN A 982 65.22 27.40 -87.01
C GLN A 982 65.37 28.38 -88.19
N SER A 983 65.54 29.68 -87.86
CA SER A 983 66.69 30.55 -88.23
C SER A 983 66.45 31.91 -88.95
N GLN A 984 67.44 32.80 -88.75
CA GLN A 984 67.83 34.04 -89.49
C GLN A 984 67.46 35.43 -88.94
N ASN A 985 68.30 36.42 -89.29
CA ASN A 985 68.51 37.74 -88.66
C ASN A 985 68.22 38.91 -89.62
N SER A 986 67.83 40.08 -89.09
CA SER A 986 68.18 41.40 -89.68
C SER A 986 68.07 42.60 -88.72
N ALA A 987 69.25 43.18 -88.37
CA ALA A 987 69.59 44.57 -87.96
C ALA A 987 68.69 45.46 -87.02
N PRO A 988 69.29 46.19 -86.04
CA PRO A 988 68.65 47.22 -85.18
C PRO A 988 69.02 48.67 -85.66
N PRO A 989 68.88 49.83 -84.94
CA PRO A 989 68.96 50.17 -83.49
C PRO A 989 67.62 50.76 -82.92
N SER A 990 67.43 51.20 -81.66
CA SER A 990 68.30 51.86 -80.65
C SER A 990 67.88 51.57 -79.19
N PRO A 991 68.68 51.95 -78.16
CA PRO A 991 68.73 51.20 -76.89
C PRO A 991 68.26 51.92 -75.61
N SER A 992 68.03 51.14 -74.55
CA SER A 992 68.18 51.56 -73.15
C SER A 992 68.78 50.43 -72.27
N THR A 993 70.03 50.66 -71.86
CA THR A 993 70.77 50.18 -70.67
C THR A 993 69.94 49.52 -69.55
N SER A 994 70.33 48.39 -68.91
CA SER A 994 71.57 48.12 -68.12
C SER A 994 71.67 48.99 -66.84
N ALA A 995 72.06 48.53 -65.64
CA ALA A 995 72.38 47.20 -65.08
C ALA A 995 71.99 47.20 -63.55
N THR A 996 72.42 46.36 -62.58
CA THR A 996 73.48 45.33 -62.39
C THR A 996 73.07 44.44 -61.17
N PRO A 997 73.65 43.23 -60.93
CA PRO A 997 73.25 42.33 -59.83
C PRO A 997 74.02 42.56 -58.51
N VAL A 998 73.55 41.99 -57.41
CA VAL A 998 74.25 41.91 -56.11
C VAL A 998 74.08 40.57 -55.38
N SER A 999 75.07 40.20 -54.56
CA SER A 999 75.14 39.01 -53.71
C SER A 999 76.28 39.20 -52.67
N PRO A 1000 76.46 38.34 -51.64
CA PRO A 1000 75.47 37.63 -50.81
C PRO A 1000 75.78 37.72 -49.27
N THR A 1001 75.00 36.99 -48.45
CA THR A 1001 75.33 36.37 -47.12
C THR A 1001 74.96 37.03 -45.77
N TYR A 1002 74.54 36.15 -44.83
CA TYR A 1002 74.43 36.23 -43.35
C TYR A 1002 73.41 37.23 -42.72
N LEU A 1003 72.86 37.01 -41.51
CA LEU A 1003 73.21 36.11 -40.38
C LEU A 1003 71.94 35.54 -39.64
N TYR A 1004 72.15 34.68 -38.62
CA TYR A 1004 71.18 33.77 -37.95
C TYR A 1004 70.06 34.36 -37.06
N GLY A 1005 69.00 33.54 -36.83
CA GLY A 1005 68.10 33.64 -35.67
C GLY A 1005 67.17 32.42 -35.49
N ALA A 1006 67.32 31.68 -34.38
CA ALA A 1006 66.37 30.71 -33.76
C ALA A 1006 65.74 29.56 -34.60
N ILE A 1007 66.32 28.35 -34.50
CA ILE A 1007 65.62 27.05 -34.63
C ILE A 1007 66.06 26.18 -33.44
N LEU A 1008 65.24 25.99 -32.39
CA LEU A 1008 65.47 24.95 -31.35
C LEU A 1008 64.38 24.67 -30.28
N ILE A 1009 63.09 25.05 -30.46
CA ILE A 1009 62.06 24.87 -29.39
C ILE A 1009 60.89 23.92 -29.76
N GLY A 1010 60.46 23.84 -31.02
CA GLY A 1010 59.23 23.10 -31.39
C GLY A 1010 59.25 21.58 -31.14
N ALA A 1011 60.40 20.92 -31.34
CA ALA A 1011 60.47 19.44 -31.36
C ALA A 1011 60.52 18.77 -29.97
N LEU A 1012 60.62 19.53 -28.88
CA LEU A 1012 60.82 18.98 -27.53
C LEU A 1012 59.54 18.99 -26.66
N LEU A 1013 58.56 19.83 -26.99
CA LEU A 1013 57.28 19.92 -26.27
C LEU A 1013 56.33 18.74 -26.58
N VAL A 1014 56.26 18.29 -27.84
CA VAL A 1014 55.35 17.20 -28.26
C VAL A 1014 55.72 15.87 -27.59
N ILE A 1015 57.01 15.60 -27.37
CA ILE A 1015 57.50 14.38 -26.72
C ILE A 1015 57.17 14.38 -25.21
N VAL A 1016 57.20 15.55 -24.56
CA VAL A 1016 56.82 15.66 -23.14
C VAL A 1016 55.31 15.48 -22.95
N LEU A 1017 54.49 16.02 -23.86
CA LEU A 1017 53.02 15.86 -23.82
C LEU A 1017 52.60 14.38 -23.95
N LEU A 1018 53.20 13.64 -24.88
CA LEU A 1018 52.96 12.20 -25.06
C LEU A 1018 53.43 11.35 -23.86
N ILE A 1019 54.44 11.78 -23.12
CA ILE A 1019 54.92 11.09 -21.90
C ILE A 1019 54.01 11.36 -20.68
N LEU A 1020 53.27 12.47 -20.66
CA LEU A 1020 52.27 12.75 -19.64
C LEU A 1020 50.95 11.99 -19.89
N ILE A 1021 50.44 12.01 -21.12
CA ILE A 1021 49.16 11.35 -21.47
C ILE A 1021 49.23 9.82 -21.30
N LEU A 1022 50.40 9.21 -21.53
CA LEU A 1022 50.62 7.77 -21.29
C LEU A 1022 50.86 7.39 -19.81
N ARG A 1023 50.59 8.30 -18.85
CA ARG A 1023 50.80 8.04 -17.42
C ARG A 1023 49.57 8.18 -16.52
N THR A 1024 48.42 8.60 -17.06
CA THR A 1024 47.14 8.71 -16.34
C THR A 1024 46.19 7.52 -16.57
N PHE A 1025 46.51 6.58 -17.46
CA PHE A 1025 45.70 5.37 -17.73
C PHE A 1025 46.15 4.11 -16.95
N ARG A 1026 46.56 4.28 -15.69
CA ARG A 1026 46.66 3.22 -14.67
C ARG A 1026 46.44 3.82 -13.28
N GLN A 1027 45.46 3.28 -12.54
CA GLN A 1027 45.02 3.71 -11.21
C GLN A 1027 44.27 5.05 -11.19
N SER A 1028 43.12 5.09 -11.87
CA SER A 1028 41.84 4.85 -11.18
C SER A 1028 41.25 3.55 -11.70
#